data_AF-A0A432F7E0-F1
#
_entry.id   AF-A0A432F7E0-F1
#
_cell.length_a   1.000
_cell.length_b   1.000
_cell.length_c   1.000
_cell.angle_alpha   90.00
_cell.angle_beta   90.00
_cell.angle_gamma   90.00
#
_symmetry.space_group_name_H-M   'P 1'
#
loop_
_entity.id
_entity.type
_entity.pdbx_description
1 polymer ?
#
loop_
_entity_poly.entity_id
_entity_poly.type
_entity_poly.pdbx_seq_one_letter_code
_entity_poly.pdbx_strand_id
1 'polypeptide(L)'
;MTDERPTPNPPLWLVMLAAAMAGGMGWGIRGQYGHETGAMIAGVLVSLVLVFLFCPGNSSIHVIRAAALGTIAMGFGGSITYGQTIGLTHDTALIGNWAALRWGMLGLAIKGGVWIGFAGFFLGLGLGGKRYRPFEMFLLVLGMLTAVVVGWWLFNSPHDPEHKRLPLLLGFNTYFSDHWKWEPGVEFKSRPEIWGGLWCALLTGILYATFAKGDRLARNLALWGMLGGALGFPLGQSLQASHGWNKPQQGKVTVSYDGKKPVSLLELNAEAPTRYDEARVFPLNNPEGAKSMVITWDHQGHNSWWWSIDNIEIADEQQSLFAENFDGLDLGPFVSESESGGDGTDWTASLPSGWTMTRGDGHGPTIDHKVIDELQTNNETIAEFDGWTFVDPASWNATAGQGRDRFSKGTGVIAIADSDKFNDKSGAKFNASLSTPPIHLTGIQPETLVLRFDSSWRQKKHLMEPITRYFNWWNIMETAFGTVMGAVLGLGLWLNRRRVAVSSEPDVSPLPGWLIGLLLAVHVSLLGLVEFSKFEWIDGVYDLGLMMGLIPLVACVRGKCWPYLQLLPITLLPIAGKTLRALADPINPSVSWLAYFILPMLLAVTLAVCFAQKAKPAGEHPAFIRNALLFCTWVYFGLNYAFFGFPLLWEDWGGRTPNAVLFFIAAVGLTLTALFFSPLGRRWQWKAWQRDWD
;
A
#
# COMPACT_ATOMS: atom_id res chain seq x y z
N MET A 1 17.67 -6.11 52.02
CA MET A 1 17.73 -6.88 50.77
C MET A 1 17.13 -6.01 49.68
N THR A 2 17.96 -5.54 48.75
CA THR A 2 17.54 -4.75 47.59
C THR A 2 16.70 -5.63 46.67
N ASP A 3 15.42 -5.31 46.52
CA ASP A 3 14.47 -5.99 45.63
C ASP A 3 14.83 -5.67 44.16
N GLU A 4 15.96 -6.19 43.67
CA GLU A 4 16.33 -6.13 42.25
C GLU A 4 15.45 -7.13 41.48
N ARG A 5 14.20 -6.75 41.19
CA ARG A 5 13.45 -7.46 40.16
C ARG A 5 14.21 -7.30 38.84
N PRO A 6 14.64 -8.40 38.19
CA PRO A 6 15.41 -8.31 36.97
C PRO A 6 14.59 -7.58 35.90
N THR A 7 15.14 -6.47 35.38
CA THR A 7 14.51 -5.74 34.27
C THR A 7 14.33 -6.69 33.08
N PRO A 8 13.09 -6.87 32.58
CA PRO A 8 12.82 -7.71 31.41
C PRO A 8 13.67 -7.26 30.22
N ASN A 9 14.40 -8.20 29.62
CA ASN A 9 15.29 -7.93 28.50
C ASN A 9 15.12 -9.04 27.45
N PRO A 10 13.99 -9.05 26.75
CA PRO A 10 13.75 -10.01 25.67
C PRO A 10 14.80 -9.85 24.55
N PRO A 11 15.12 -10.93 23.81
CA PRO A 11 16.01 -10.85 22.65
C PRO A 11 15.48 -9.87 21.59
N LEU A 12 16.36 -9.02 21.05
CA LEU A 12 15.97 -7.99 20.08
C LEU A 12 15.28 -8.60 18.85
N TRP A 13 15.84 -9.67 18.28
CA TRP A 13 15.28 -10.32 17.09
C TRP A 13 13.84 -10.79 17.33
N LEU A 14 13.53 -11.30 18.52
CA LEU A 14 12.19 -11.78 18.88
C LEU A 14 11.21 -10.62 19.02
N VAL A 15 11.64 -9.54 19.68
CA VAL A 15 10.82 -8.33 19.82
C VAL A 15 10.46 -7.77 18.44
N MET A 16 11.47 -7.60 17.57
CA MET A 16 11.26 -7.08 16.22
C MET A 16 10.36 -8.02 15.41
N LEU A 17 10.64 -9.33 15.40
CA LEU A 17 9.86 -10.30 14.62
C LEU A 17 8.41 -10.40 15.09
N ALA A 18 8.16 -10.55 16.40
CA ALA A 18 6.81 -10.68 16.94
C ALA A 18 6.01 -9.38 16.75
N ALA A 19 6.64 -8.22 16.93
CA ALA A 19 5.98 -6.94 16.68
C ALA A 19 5.70 -6.73 15.18
N ALA A 20 6.60 -7.16 14.30
CA ALA A 20 6.40 -7.11 12.84
C ALA A 20 5.27 -8.05 12.37
N MET A 21 5.16 -9.25 12.96
CA MET A 21 4.06 -10.18 12.71
C MET A 21 2.72 -9.59 13.18
N ALA A 22 2.68 -9.04 14.40
CA ALA A 22 1.50 -8.38 14.95
C ALA A 22 1.07 -7.17 14.13
N GLY A 23 2.02 -6.31 13.76
CA GLY A 23 1.76 -5.12 12.97
C GLY A 23 1.33 -5.46 11.54
N GLY A 24 2.04 -6.37 10.87
CA GLY A 24 1.74 -6.79 9.50
C GLY A 24 0.39 -7.48 9.37
N MET A 25 0.08 -8.42 10.27
CA MET A 25 -1.23 -9.06 10.30
C MET A 25 -2.33 -8.06 10.68
N GLY A 26 -2.13 -7.29 11.75
CA GLY A 26 -3.15 -6.37 12.23
C GLY A 26 -3.48 -5.25 11.25
N TRP A 27 -2.46 -4.68 10.59
CA TRP A 27 -2.67 -3.61 9.61
C TRP A 27 -3.12 -4.14 8.25
N GLY A 28 -2.61 -5.31 7.83
CA GLY A 28 -3.12 -5.99 6.65
C GLY A 28 -4.60 -6.36 6.78
N ILE A 29 -5.06 -6.78 7.97
CA ILE A 29 -6.49 -7.01 8.24
C ILE A 29 -7.27 -5.69 8.32
N ARG A 30 -6.69 -4.64 8.91
CA ARG A 30 -7.36 -3.32 9.08
C ARG A 30 -7.98 -2.81 7.78
N GLY A 31 -7.25 -2.91 6.65
CA GLY A 31 -7.62 -2.29 5.37
C GLY A 31 -9.05 -2.57 4.90
N GLN A 32 -9.68 -3.58 5.50
CA GLN A 32 -10.98 -4.11 5.11
C GLN A 32 -12.09 -3.73 6.10
N TYR A 33 -11.73 -3.21 7.28
CA TYR A 33 -12.63 -2.94 8.41
C TYR A 33 -12.73 -1.46 8.79
N GLY A 34 -12.24 -0.54 7.96
CA GLY A 34 -12.38 0.91 8.16
C GLY A 34 -11.19 1.56 8.87
N HIS A 35 -11.15 2.90 8.82
CA HIS A 35 -9.90 3.62 9.00
C HIS A 35 -9.45 3.71 10.46
N GLU A 36 -10.35 4.08 11.37
CA GLU A 36 -10.11 4.32 12.80
C GLU A 36 -10.28 3.03 13.61
N THR A 37 -11.47 2.41 13.54
CA THR A 37 -11.78 1.19 14.31
C THR A 37 -10.98 -0.01 13.83
N GLY A 38 -10.74 -0.12 12.51
CA GLY A 38 -9.86 -1.15 11.96
C GLY A 38 -8.42 -0.98 12.42
N ALA A 39 -7.91 0.25 12.57
CA ALA A 39 -6.53 0.49 13.03
C ALA A 39 -6.29 0.01 14.47
N MET A 40 -7.34 -0.05 15.29
CA MET A 40 -7.25 -0.63 16.62
C MET A 40 -6.87 -2.11 16.60
N ILE A 41 -7.08 -2.87 15.51
CA ILE A 41 -6.62 -4.28 15.37
C ILE A 41 -5.09 -4.34 15.46
N ALA A 42 -4.40 -3.53 14.66
CA ALA A 42 -2.95 -3.43 14.73
C ALA A 42 -2.49 -2.92 16.09
N GLY A 43 -3.21 -1.91 16.63
CA GLY A 43 -2.96 -1.35 17.95
C GLY A 43 -2.99 -2.41 19.05
N VAL A 44 -4.02 -3.24 19.10
CA VAL A 44 -4.19 -4.26 20.14
C VAL A 44 -3.17 -5.37 20.00
N LEU A 45 -2.90 -5.88 18.79
CA LEU A 45 -1.92 -6.95 18.59
C LEU A 45 -0.50 -6.48 18.94
N VAL A 46 -0.08 -5.33 18.41
CA VAL A 46 1.27 -4.78 18.68
C VAL A 46 1.43 -4.46 20.17
N SER A 47 0.44 -3.80 20.78
CA SER A 47 0.53 -3.42 22.19
C SER A 47 0.54 -4.64 23.11
N LEU A 48 -0.29 -5.67 22.85
CA LEU A 48 -0.29 -6.91 23.63
C LEU A 48 1.04 -7.66 23.52
N VAL A 49 1.64 -7.74 22.32
CA VAL A 49 2.97 -8.36 22.14
C VAL A 49 4.05 -7.62 22.92
N LEU A 50 4.10 -6.29 22.80
CA LEU A 50 5.11 -5.49 23.48
C LEU A 50 4.94 -5.54 25.00
N VAL A 51 3.71 -5.44 25.50
CA VAL A 51 3.42 -5.54 26.93
C VAL A 51 3.74 -6.95 27.46
N PHE A 52 3.40 -8.01 26.71
CA PHE A 52 3.76 -9.39 27.04
C PHE A 52 5.27 -9.58 27.23
N LEU A 53 6.08 -9.02 26.32
CA LEU A 53 7.54 -9.20 26.32
C LEU A 53 8.24 -8.34 27.37
N PHE A 54 7.76 -7.12 27.62
CA PHE A 54 8.45 -6.14 28.49
C PHE A 54 7.87 -6.00 29.90
N CYS A 55 6.66 -6.52 30.16
CA CYS A 55 6.03 -6.50 31.49
C CYS A 55 5.64 -7.90 32.01
N PRO A 56 6.48 -8.95 31.85
CA PRO A 56 6.09 -10.31 32.18
C PRO A 56 5.85 -10.50 33.68
N GLY A 57 4.71 -11.08 34.03
CA GLY A 57 4.34 -11.36 35.43
C GLY A 57 4.03 -10.12 36.27
N ASN A 58 3.96 -8.94 35.64
CA ASN A 58 3.53 -7.72 36.32
C ASN A 58 2.00 -7.76 36.47
N SER A 59 1.53 -7.81 37.71
CA SER A 59 0.11 -7.84 38.06
C SER A 59 -0.47 -6.45 38.30
N SER A 60 0.15 -5.38 37.80
CA SER A 60 -0.38 -4.02 37.89
C SER A 60 -1.42 -3.77 36.82
N ILE A 61 -2.56 -3.16 37.17
CA ILE A 61 -3.59 -2.73 36.21
C ILE A 61 -3.03 -1.78 35.13
N HIS A 62 -1.93 -1.08 35.43
CA HIS A 62 -1.29 -0.14 34.50
C HIS A 62 -0.67 -0.84 33.28
N VAL A 63 -0.40 -2.15 33.36
CA VAL A 63 0.09 -2.99 32.25
C VAL A 63 -0.99 -3.12 31.16
N ILE A 64 -2.19 -3.60 31.52
CA ILE A 64 -3.34 -3.62 30.60
C ILE A 64 -3.73 -2.21 30.14
N ARG A 65 -3.63 -1.18 31.00
CA ARG A 65 -3.89 0.21 30.57
C ARG A 65 -2.93 0.66 29.49
N ALA A 66 -1.64 0.32 29.60
CA ALA A 66 -0.67 0.64 28.56
C ALA A 66 -1.06 -0.01 27.22
N ALA A 67 -1.50 -1.27 27.26
CA ALA A 67 -2.00 -1.93 26.06
C ALA A 67 -3.24 -1.22 25.50
N ALA A 68 -4.23 -0.89 26.35
CA ALA A 68 -5.46 -0.22 25.94
C ALA A 68 -5.21 1.17 25.35
N LEU A 69 -4.31 1.95 25.96
CA LEU A 69 -3.91 3.27 25.48
C LEU A 69 -3.23 3.19 24.10
N GLY A 70 -2.32 2.22 23.91
CA GLY A 70 -1.70 1.96 22.60
C GLY A 70 -2.74 1.56 21.54
N THR A 71 -3.70 0.71 21.90
CA THR A 71 -4.83 0.31 21.04
C THR A 71 -5.67 1.50 20.62
N ILE A 72 -6.13 2.32 21.57
CA ILE A 72 -6.98 3.49 21.32
C ILE A 72 -6.24 4.49 20.42
N ALA A 73 -4.98 4.78 20.75
CA ALA A 73 -4.21 5.79 20.04
C ALA A 73 -3.84 5.38 18.61
N MET A 74 -3.75 4.08 18.32
CA MET A 74 -3.63 3.60 16.94
C MET A 74 -4.85 4.00 16.09
N GLY A 75 -6.04 4.15 16.70
CA GLY A 75 -7.24 4.63 16.01
C GLY A 75 -7.22 6.12 15.66
N PHE A 76 -6.43 6.95 16.36
CA PHE A 76 -6.44 8.41 16.20
C PHE A 76 -6.05 8.89 14.80
N GLY A 77 -5.11 8.21 14.14
CA GLY A 77 -4.72 8.58 12.79
C GLY A 77 -5.70 8.12 11.71
N GLY A 78 -6.75 7.36 12.05
CA GLY A 78 -7.77 6.89 11.10
C GLY A 78 -8.41 8.00 10.27
N SER A 79 -8.52 9.19 10.86
CA SER A 79 -9.08 10.37 10.22
C SER A 79 -8.15 11.04 9.17
N ILE A 80 -6.91 10.56 9.01
CA ILE A 80 -5.98 11.13 8.04
C ILE A 80 -6.37 10.67 6.62
N THR A 81 -6.57 11.63 5.71
CA THR A 81 -6.84 11.41 4.28
C THR A 81 -5.60 10.89 3.54
N TYR A 82 -5.17 9.65 3.79
CA TYR A 82 -4.01 9.05 3.12
C TYR A 82 -4.37 8.38 1.79
N GLY A 83 -5.62 7.91 1.63
CA GLY A 83 -6.04 7.18 0.43
C GLY A 83 -5.87 7.99 -0.86
N GLN A 84 -6.15 9.30 -0.82
CA GLN A 84 -5.92 10.19 -1.98
C GLN A 84 -4.44 10.45 -2.25
N THR A 85 -3.59 10.42 -1.23
CA THR A 85 -2.13 10.53 -1.39
C THR A 85 -1.55 9.25 -1.97
N ILE A 86 -2.08 8.09 -1.58
CA ILE A 86 -1.77 6.83 -2.25
C ILE A 86 -2.19 6.91 -3.73
N GLY A 87 -3.40 7.43 -4.00
CA GLY A 87 -3.89 7.65 -5.37
C GLY A 87 -2.88 8.38 -6.25
N LEU A 88 -2.36 9.52 -5.78
CA LEU A 88 -1.31 10.27 -6.48
C LEU A 88 -0.07 9.42 -6.84
N THR A 89 0.35 8.53 -5.94
CA THR A 89 1.56 7.72 -6.14
C THR A 89 1.36 6.48 -7.04
N HIS A 90 0.14 6.14 -7.42
CA HIS A 90 -0.13 5.00 -8.31
C HIS A 90 -1.03 5.35 -9.49
N ASP A 91 -1.30 6.64 -9.72
CA ASP A 91 -2.13 7.07 -10.84
C ASP A 91 -1.49 6.64 -12.16
N THR A 92 -2.29 6.00 -13.00
CA THR A 92 -1.85 5.53 -14.31
C THR A 92 -1.54 6.66 -15.27
N ALA A 93 -2.16 7.82 -15.12
CA ALA A 93 -1.89 9.01 -15.92
C ALA A 93 -0.54 9.65 -15.55
N LEU A 94 -0.08 9.43 -14.31
CA LEU A 94 1.14 10.03 -13.76
C LEU A 94 2.34 9.07 -13.74
N ILE A 95 2.23 7.88 -14.33
CA ILE A 95 3.37 6.96 -14.45
C ILE A 95 4.51 7.67 -15.18
N GLY A 96 5.70 7.66 -14.59
CA GLY A 96 6.90 8.37 -15.07
C GLY A 96 7.11 9.76 -14.45
N ASN A 97 6.09 10.37 -13.84
CA ASN A 97 6.20 11.65 -13.11
C ASN A 97 6.81 11.46 -11.72
N TRP A 98 8.14 11.36 -11.66
CA TRP A 98 8.87 11.14 -10.41
C TRP A 98 8.66 12.23 -9.35
N ALA A 99 8.27 13.45 -9.73
CA ALA A 99 7.96 14.52 -8.79
C ALA A 99 6.63 14.25 -8.06
N ALA A 100 5.58 13.86 -8.78
CA ALA A 100 4.30 13.45 -8.20
C ALA A 100 4.49 12.28 -7.23
N LEU A 101 5.27 11.27 -7.66
CA LEU A 101 5.61 10.13 -6.82
C LEU A 101 6.34 10.56 -5.54
N ARG A 102 7.40 11.36 -5.65
CA ARG A 102 8.16 11.85 -4.48
C ARG A 102 7.29 12.71 -3.55
N TRP A 103 6.39 13.51 -4.10
CA TRP A 103 5.48 14.35 -3.35
C TRP A 103 4.49 13.51 -2.55
N GLY A 104 3.85 12.54 -3.19
CA GLY A 104 2.98 11.59 -2.53
C GLY A 104 3.72 10.78 -1.47
N MET A 105 4.93 10.26 -1.77
CA MET A 105 5.76 9.52 -0.80
C MET A 105 6.14 10.36 0.43
N LEU A 106 6.47 11.65 0.25
CA LEU A 106 6.71 12.58 1.36
C LEU A 106 5.45 12.77 2.20
N GLY A 107 4.30 12.97 1.55
CA GLY A 107 3.01 13.06 2.21
C GLY A 107 2.66 11.81 3.03
N LEU A 108 2.90 10.63 2.47
CA LEU A 108 2.71 9.35 3.15
C LEU A 108 3.66 9.19 4.34
N ALA A 109 4.91 9.62 4.21
CA ALA A 109 5.86 9.61 5.32
C ALA A 109 5.39 10.49 6.49
N ILE A 110 4.94 11.71 6.21
CA ILE A 110 4.43 12.65 7.22
C ILE A 110 3.16 12.10 7.87
N LYS A 111 2.18 11.70 7.05
CA LYS A 111 0.88 11.15 7.50
C LYS A 111 1.07 9.89 8.33
N GLY A 112 1.85 8.94 7.83
CA GLY A 112 2.19 7.72 8.56
C GLY A 112 2.93 8.01 9.86
N GLY A 113 3.89 8.94 9.84
CA GLY A 113 4.63 9.34 11.04
C GLY A 113 3.74 9.95 12.13
N VAL A 114 2.86 10.89 11.77
CA VAL A 114 1.89 11.47 12.72
C VAL A 114 1.00 10.38 13.32
N TRP A 115 0.48 9.48 12.48
CA TRP A 115 -0.40 8.40 12.91
C TRP A 115 0.24 7.52 13.96
N ILE A 116 1.38 6.91 13.64
CA ILE A 116 2.03 5.94 14.51
C ILE A 116 2.73 6.63 15.68
N GLY A 117 3.06 7.92 15.55
CA GLY A 117 3.51 8.77 16.63
C GLY A 117 2.54 8.81 17.81
N PHE A 118 1.22 8.89 17.55
CA PHE A 118 0.21 8.79 18.62
C PHE A 118 0.24 7.43 19.33
N ALA A 119 0.29 6.34 18.58
CA ALA A 119 0.34 5.00 19.14
C ALA A 119 1.57 4.83 20.05
N GLY A 120 2.75 5.26 19.58
CA GLY A 120 3.99 5.26 20.36
C GLY A 120 3.90 6.14 21.60
N PHE A 121 3.36 7.35 21.47
CA PHE A 121 3.20 8.31 22.57
C PHE A 121 2.35 7.71 23.71
N PHE A 122 1.13 7.26 23.41
CA PHE A 122 0.19 6.76 24.42
C PHE A 122 0.60 5.41 25.01
N LEU A 123 1.22 4.52 24.21
CA LEU A 123 1.85 3.31 24.75
C LEU A 123 2.96 3.67 25.74
N GLY A 124 3.78 4.68 25.42
CA GLY A 124 4.84 5.16 26.30
C GLY A 124 4.34 5.86 27.55
N LEU A 125 3.22 6.59 27.49
CA LEU A 125 2.54 7.13 28.68
C LEU A 125 2.17 6.01 29.66
N GLY A 126 1.65 4.89 29.15
CA GLY A 126 1.28 3.74 29.97
C GLY A 126 2.48 2.98 30.57
N LEU A 127 3.58 2.89 29.83
CA LEU A 127 4.78 2.14 30.24
C LEU A 127 5.79 2.97 31.05
N GLY A 128 5.73 4.30 30.97
CA GLY A 128 6.76 5.21 31.48
C GLY A 128 6.78 5.40 32.99
N GLY A 129 5.78 4.86 33.70
CA GLY A 129 5.68 4.95 35.15
C GLY A 129 5.29 6.31 35.70
N LYS A 130 5.12 7.30 34.83
CA LYS A 130 4.69 8.65 35.20
C LYS A 130 3.18 8.65 35.41
N ARG A 131 2.75 9.24 36.53
CA ARG A 131 1.34 9.34 36.87
C ARG A 131 0.72 10.58 36.25
N TYR A 132 -0.18 10.40 35.30
CA TYR A 132 -1.00 11.47 34.74
C TYR A 132 -2.33 11.53 35.47
N ARG A 133 -2.64 12.66 36.12
CA ARG A 133 -3.89 12.82 36.87
C ARG A 133 -5.09 12.92 35.91
N PRO A 134 -6.32 12.58 36.32
CA PRO A 134 -7.48 12.62 35.42
C PRO A 134 -7.76 14.02 34.86
N PHE A 135 -7.75 15.03 35.72
CA PHE A 135 -7.94 16.42 35.30
C PHE A 135 -6.78 16.89 34.41
N GLU A 136 -5.58 16.40 34.69
CA GLU A 136 -4.39 16.67 33.86
C GLU A 136 -4.51 16.04 32.47
N MET A 137 -4.94 14.77 32.37
CA MET A 137 -5.23 14.11 31.09
C MET A 137 -6.36 14.80 30.33
N PHE A 138 -7.40 15.25 31.03
CA PHE A 138 -8.49 16.02 30.43
C PHE A 138 -7.97 17.33 29.82
N LEU A 139 -7.17 18.11 30.56
CA LEU A 139 -6.55 19.33 30.05
C LEU A 139 -5.57 19.06 28.90
N LEU A 140 -4.81 17.95 28.98
CA LEU A 140 -3.91 17.54 27.90
C LEU A 140 -4.69 17.25 26.62
N VAL A 141 -5.74 16.44 26.70
CA VAL A 141 -6.60 16.11 25.55
C VAL A 141 -7.29 17.36 25.02
N LEU A 142 -7.79 18.24 25.89
CA LEU A 142 -8.39 19.51 25.48
C LEU A 142 -7.38 20.39 24.73
N GLY A 143 -6.16 20.53 25.26
CA GLY A 143 -5.08 21.26 24.60
C GLY A 143 -4.69 20.65 23.25
N MET A 144 -4.65 19.32 23.17
CA MET A 144 -4.42 18.60 21.91
C MET A 144 -5.54 18.86 20.89
N LEU A 145 -6.81 18.85 21.32
CA LEU A 145 -7.96 19.17 20.46
C LEU A 145 -7.92 20.62 19.95
N THR A 146 -7.56 21.58 20.81
CA THR A 146 -7.33 22.97 20.38
C THR A 146 -6.18 23.04 19.37
N ALA A 147 -5.11 22.30 19.60
CA ALA A 147 -3.98 22.23 18.66
C ALA A 147 -4.36 21.58 17.32
N VAL A 148 -5.33 20.66 17.28
CA VAL A 148 -5.89 20.15 16.01
C VAL A 148 -6.47 21.29 15.18
N VAL A 149 -7.30 22.14 15.78
CA VAL A 149 -7.95 23.25 15.08
C VAL A 149 -6.91 24.26 14.57
N VAL A 150 -5.96 24.64 15.44
CA VAL A 150 -4.89 25.59 15.08
C VAL A 150 -4.00 25.02 13.98
N GLY A 151 -3.59 23.74 14.09
CA GLY A 151 -2.75 23.09 13.10
C GLY A 151 -3.47 22.88 11.77
N TRP A 152 -4.76 22.53 11.78
CA TRP A 152 -5.56 22.43 10.56
C TRP A 152 -5.65 23.78 9.84
N TRP A 153 -5.87 24.87 10.59
CA TRP A 153 -5.89 26.21 10.04
C TRP A 153 -4.52 26.63 9.45
N LEU A 154 -3.41 26.27 10.11
CA LEU A 154 -2.05 26.63 9.66
C LEU A 154 -1.55 25.82 8.47
N PHE A 155 -1.80 24.51 8.45
CA PHE A 155 -1.15 23.58 7.52
C PHE A 155 -2.11 23.04 6.46
N ASN A 156 -3.41 23.05 6.72
CA ASN A 156 -4.39 22.39 5.85
C ASN A 156 -5.46 23.34 5.32
N SER A 157 -5.36 24.64 5.60
CA SER A 157 -6.27 25.68 5.11
C SER A 157 -5.50 26.81 4.40
N PRO A 158 -6.12 27.50 3.43
CA PRO A 158 -7.42 27.19 2.84
C PRO A 158 -7.34 25.97 1.90
N HIS A 159 -8.34 25.10 1.93
CA HIS A 159 -8.55 24.08 0.91
C HIS A 159 -9.80 24.46 0.12
N ASP A 160 -9.60 25.08 -1.05
CA ASP A 160 -10.67 25.65 -1.87
C ASP A 160 -10.47 25.24 -3.33
N PRO A 161 -10.96 24.05 -3.71
CA PRO A 161 -10.81 23.51 -5.05
C PRO A 161 -11.49 24.33 -6.13
N GLU A 162 -12.62 24.99 -5.82
CA GLU A 162 -13.40 25.79 -6.76
C GLU A 162 -12.58 26.97 -7.30
N HIS A 163 -11.81 27.62 -6.44
CA HIS A 163 -10.95 28.76 -6.80
C HIS A 163 -9.49 28.35 -7.05
N LYS A 164 -9.21 27.06 -7.18
CA LYS A 164 -7.86 26.50 -7.37
C LYS A 164 -6.86 26.96 -6.28
N ARG A 165 -7.29 27.00 -5.03
CA ARG A 165 -6.45 27.38 -3.87
C ARG A 165 -6.12 26.16 -3.03
N LEU A 166 -4.82 25.94 -2.84
CA LEU A 166 -4.29 24.89 -1.97
C LEU A 166 -3.73 25.48 -0.68
N PRO A 167 -3.69 24.67 0.40
CA PRO A 167 -2.99 24.99 1.62
C PRO A 167 -1.53 25.38 1.35
N LEU A 168 -1.12 26.52 1.90
CA LEU A 168 0.22 27.08 1.77
C LEU A 168 0.75 27.49 3.14
N LEU A 169 1.95 27.05 3.47
CA LEU A 169 2.67 27.51 4.66
C LEU A 169 4.05 28.01 4.27
N LEU A 170 4.34 29.28 4.59
CA LEU A 170 5.62 29.94 4.27
C LEU A 170 6.01 29.82 2.78
N GLY A 171 5.01 29.86 1.88
CA GLY A 171 5.21 29.72 0.43
C GLY A 171 5.28 28.28 -0.09
N PHE A 172 5.23 27.27 0.79
CA PHE A 172 5.27 25.86 0.41
C PHE A 172 3.87 25.24 0.42
N ASN A 173 3.55 24.46 -0.63
CA ASN A 173 2.31 23.67 -0.68
C ASN A 173 2.35 22.59 0.40
N THR A 174 1.28 22.46 1.18
CA THR A 174 1.16 21.47 2.26
C THR A 174 0.08 20.42 1.99
N TYR A 175 -0.49 20.42 0.78
CA TYR A 175 -1.45 19.43 0.31
C TYR A 175 -0.74 18.34 -0.50
N PHE A 176 -0.82 17.10 0.00
CA PHE A 176 -0.03 15.99 -0.53
C PHE A 176 -0.75 15.10 -1.53
N SER A 177 -2.06 15.28 -1.66
CA SER A 177 -2.89 14.46 -2.54
C SER A 177 -2.96 15.01 -3.97
N ASP A 178 -3.54 14.21 -4.86
CA ASP A 178 -3.70 14.59 -6.26
C ASP A 178 -4.57 15.86 -6.42
N HIS A 179 -4.20 16.69 -7.40
CA HIS A 179 -4.80 17.99 -7.69
C HIS A 179 -4.45 18.49 -9.09
N TRP A 180 -5.10 19.59 -9.52
CA TRP A 180 -5.08 20.13 -10.89
C TRP A 180 -3.70 20.61 -11.40
N LYS A 181 -2.67 20.64 -10.54
CA LYS A 181 -1.29 20.91 -10.99
C LYS A 181 -0.61 19.65 -11.52
N TRP A 182 -1.02 18.47 -11.05
CA TRP A 182 -0.56 17.19 -11.57
C TRP A 182 -1.35 16.79 -12.82
N GLU A 183 -2.67 16.99 -12.80
CA GLU A 183 -3.56 16.60 -13.91
C GLU A 183 -4.49 17.76 -14.32
N PRO A 184 -4.03 18.65 -15.22
CA PRO A 184 -4.84 19.77 -15.70
C PRO A 184 -6.07 19.30 -16.50
N GLY A 185 -7.25 19.78 -16.13
CA GLY A 185 -8.50 19.50 -16.86
C GLY A 185 -9.22 18.23 -16.44
N VAL A 186 -8.67 17.47 -15.49
CA VAL A 186 -9.34 16.31 -14.87
C VAL A 186 -10.19 16.78 -13.70
N GLU A 187 -11.44 16.33 -13.63
CA GLU A 187 -12.33 16.58 -12.50
C GLU A 187 -12.12 15.51 -11.43
N PHE A 188 -11.64 15.91 -10.24
CA PHE A 188 -11.40 14.99 -9.13
C PHE A 188 -12.15 15.43 -7.86
N LYS A 189 -12.62 14.44 -7.09
CA LYS A 189 -13.26 14.65 -5.78
C LYS A 189 -12.20 14.95 -4.71
N SER A 190 -11.70 16.18 -4.69
CA SER A 190 -10.75 16.67 -3.69
C SER A 190 -11.33 16.61 -2.27
N ARG A 191 -10.54 16.18 -1.28
CA ARG A 191 -10.94 16.23 0.15
C ARG A 191 -9.92 17.03 0.95
N PRO A 192 -10.37 17.79 1.97
CA PRO A 192 -9.45 18.44 2.88
C PRO A 192 -8.59 17.42 3.63
N GLU A 193 -7.33 17.77 3.87
CA GLU A 193 -6.43 17.00 4.71
C GLU A 193 -6.45 17.54 6.15
N ILE A 194 -6.10 16.72 7.13
CA ILE A 194 -6.07 17.13 8.55
C ILE A 194 -4.74 16.80 9.25
N TRP A 195 -3.74 16.37 8.48
CA TRP A 195 -2.48 15.85 9.01
C TRP A 195 -1.74 16.88 9.88
N GLY A 196 -1.82 18.17 9.54
CA GLY A 196 -1.13 19.24 10.26
C GLY A 196 -1.79 19.58 11.59
N GLY A 197 -3.12 19.46 11.66
CA GLY A 197 -3.85 19.50 12.93
C GLY A 197 -3.42 18.38 13.87
N LEU A 198 -3.42 17.14 13.38
CA LEU A 198 -2.98 15.98 14.16
C LEU A 198 -1.50 16.04 14.53
N TRP A 199 -0.65 16.60 13.67
CA TRP A 199 0.77 16.83 13.98
C TRP A 199 0.94 17.81 15.15
N CYS A 200 0.21 18.94 15.15
CA CYS A 200 0.25 19.91 16.25
C CYS A 200 -0.27 19.31 17.56
N ALA A 201 -1.32 18.49 17.50
CA ALA A 201 -1.82 17.76 18.66
C ALA A 201 -0.80 16.76 19.22
N LEU A 202 -0.15 15.97 18.37
CA LEU A 202 0.92 15.05 18.79
C LEU A 202 2.10 15.83 19.41
N LEU A 203 2.53 16.90 18.76
CA LEU A 203 3.61 17.76 19.26
C LEU A 203 3.26 18.33 20.64
N THR A 204 2.03 18.79 20.84
CA THR A 204 1.53 19.27 22.14
C THR A 204 1.67 18.20 23.22
N GLY A 205 1.26 16.96 22.92
CA GLY A 205 1.44 15.80 23.80
C GLY A 205 2.91 15.53 24.15
N ILE A 206 3.77 15.51 23.14
CA ILE A 206 5.22 15.28 23.29
C ILE A 206 5.86 16.37 24.15
N LEU A 207 5.56 17.65 23.89
CA LEU A 207 6.08 18.78 24.64
C LEU A 207 5.64 18.72 26.10
N TYR A 208 4.36 18.42 26.34
CA TYR A 208 3.82 18.25 27.70
C TYR A 208 4.52 17.13 28.45
N ALA A 209 4.61 15.93 27.85
CA ALA A 209 5.29 14.79 28.46
C ALA A 209 6.78 15.08 28.73
N THR A 210 7.44 15.81 27.84
CA THR A 210 8.87 16.14 27.96
C THR A 210 9.12 17.17 29.06
N PHE A 211 8.44 18.32 28.99
CA PHE A 211 8.76 19.48 29.81
C PHE A 211 7.98 19.52 31.13
N ALA A 212 6.69 19.17 31.11
CA ALA A 212 5.87 19.19 32.33
C ALA A 212 6.03 17.91 33.16
N LYS A 213 6.24 16.74 32.52
CA LYS A 213 6.27 15.44 33.21
C LYS A 213 7.64 14.78 33.30
N GLY A 214 8.59 15.18 32.46
CA GLY A 214 9.87 14.50 32.33
C GLY A 214 9.72 13.02 31.93
N ASP A 215 8.65 12.68 31.20
CA ASP A 215 8.37 11.34 30.70
C ASP A 215 9.14 11.08 29.41
N ARG A 216 10.38 10.62 29.59
CA ARG A 216 11.27 10.32 28.46
C ARG A 216 10.81 9.10 27.66
N LEU A 217 10.05 8.16 28.25
CA LEU A 217 9.61 6.99 27.51
C LEU A 217 8.48 7.35 26.55
N ALA A 218 7.48 8.10 27.02
CA ALA A 218 6.41 8.62 26.16
C ALA A 218 6.94 9.42 24.97
N ARG A 219 7.86 10.37 25.23
CA ARG A 219 8.53 11.13 24.17
C ARG A 219 9.28 10.22 23.20
N ASN A 220 10.13 9.32 23.71
CA ASN A 220 10.97 8.51 22.85
C ASN A 220 10.13 7.55 21.99
N LEU A 221 9.10 6.91 22.56
CA LEU A 221 8.22 6.05 21.78
C LEU A 221 7.36 6.83 20.79
N ALA A 222 6.97 8.07 21.08
CA ALA A 222 6.34 8.92 20.07
C ALA A 222 7.26 9.12 18.85
N LEU A 223 8.54 9.44 19.08
CA LEU A 223 9.53 9.62 18.01
C LEU A 223 9.82 8.31 17.25
N TRP A 224 9.91 7.18 17.95
CA TRP A 224 10.04 5.87 17.31
C TRP A 224 8.80 5.47 16.52
N GLY A 225 7.61 5.82 17.02
CA GLY A 225 6.36 5.66 16.28
C GLY A 225 6.34 6.51 15.01
N MET A 226 6.75 7.78 15.11
CA MET A 226 6.90 8.66 13.95
C MET A 226 7.85 8.08 12.92
N LEU A 227 9.00 7.56 13.35
CA LEU A 227 9.93 6.89 12.44
C LEU A 227 9.32 5.63 11.81
N GLY A 228 8.63 4.80 12.59
CA GLY A 228 8.01 3.57 12.11
C GLY A 228 6.94 3.83 11.05
N GLY A 229 6.11 4.84 11.27
CA GLY A 229 5.11 5.28 10.29
C GLY A 229 5.73 5.95 9.07
N ALA A 230 6.73 6.81 9.26
CA ALA A 230 7.39 7.55 8.17
C ALA A 230 8.24 6.66 7.26
N LEU A 231 8.79 5.55 7.77
CA LEU A 231 9.45 4.53 6.96
C LEU A 231 8.45 3.52 6.39
N GLY A 232 7.52 3.05 7.22
CA GLY A 232 6.61 1.98 6.83
C GLY A 232 5.75 2.34 5.63
N PHE A 233 5.23 3.58 5.58
CA PHE A 233 4.23 3.95 4.58
C PHE A 233 4.86 4.07 3.19
N PRO A 234 5.96 4.82 3.02
CA PRO A 234 6.67 4.87 1.75
C PRO A 234 7.24 3.52 1.33
N LEU A 235 7.73 2.68 2.26
CA LEU A 235 8.23 1.34 1.92
C LEU A 235 7.13 0.43 1.40
N GLY A 236 5.99 0.38 2.09
CA GLY A 236 4.83 -0.37 1.60
C GLY A 236 4.35 0.17 0.25
N GLN A 237 4.25 1.50 0.12
CA GLN A 237 3.78 2.13 -1.11
C GLN A 237 4.76 1.94 -2.27
N SER A 238 6.06 1.87 -2.02
CA SER A 238 7.05 1.59 -3.05
C SER A 238 6.82 0.22 -3.68
N LEU A 239 6.36 -0.79 -2.93
CA LEU A 239 5.99 -2.09 -3.49
C LEU A 239 4.81 -1.95 -4.45
N GLN A 240 3.72 -1.29 -4.04
CA GLN A 240 2.55 -1.08 -4.90
C GLN A 240 2.87 -0.22 -6.12
N ALA A 241 3.53 0.93 -5.92
CA ALA A 241 3.91 1.84 -6.98
C ALA A 241 4.86 1.17 -7.97
N SER A 242 5.83 0.37 -7.52
CA SER A 242 6.73 -0.36 -8.42
C SER A 242 5.98 -1.30 -9.38
N HIS A 243 4.88 -1.90 -8.92
CA HIS A 243 4.03 -2.70 -9.80
C HIS A 243 3.19 -1.83 -10.73
N GLY A 244 2.53 -0.79 -10.21
CA GLY A 244 1.67 0.08 -11.01
C GLY A 244 2.43 0.86 -12.10
N TRP A 245 3.68 1.23 -11.83
CA TRP A 245 4.51 2.04 -12.72
C TRP A 245 5.27 1.23 -13.78
N ASN A 246 5.39 -0.08 -13.60
CA ASN A 246 6.01 -0.99 -14.57
C ASN A 246 4.93 -1.84 -15.25
N LYS A 247 4.07 -1.19 -16.05
CA LYS A 247 3.07 -1.90 -16.84
C LYS A 247 3.75 -2.75 -17.92
N PRO A 248 3.24 -3.96 -18.21
CA PRO A 248 3.74 -4.77 -19.32
C PRO A 248 3.56 -4.05 -20.66
N GLN A 249 4.57 -4.12 -21.52
CA GLN A 249 4.43 -3.74 -22.92
C GLN A 249 3.36 -4.55 -23.63
N GLN A 250 2.74 -3.93 -24.63
CA GLN A 250 1.75 -4.51 -25.51
C GLN A 250 2.17 -4.30 -26.96
N GLY A 251 1.85 -5.28 -27.81
CA GLY A 251 2.07 -5.24 -29.24
C GLY A 251 0.85 -5.79 -29.96
N LYS A 252 0.47 -5.21 -31.10
CA LYS A 252 -0.64 -5.70 -31.90
C LYS A 252 -0.33 -5.62 -33.38
N VAL A 253 -0.66 -6.68 -34.13
CA VAL A 253 -0.71 -6.63 -35.60
C VAL A 253 -2.16 -6.65 -36.03
N THR A 254 -2.56 -5.70 -36.88
CA THR A 254 -3.91 -5.64 -37.43
C THR A 254 -3.91 -5.47 -38.94
N VAL A 255 -4.99 -5.90 -39.59
CA VAL A 255 -5.27 -5.66 -41.00
C VAL A 255 -6.62 -4.96 -41.16
N SER A 256 -6.67 -3.93 -42.00
CA SER A 256 -7.91 -3.25 -42.41
C SER A 256 -8.11 -3.40 -43.91
N TYR A 257 -9.32 -3.78 -44.33
CA TYR A 257 -9.71 -3.88 -45.74
C TYR A 257 -10.62 -2.71 -46.12
N ASP A 258 -10.28 -1.99 -47.19
CA ASP A 258 -11.06 -0.87 -47.72
C ASP A 258 -11.44 0.20 -46.68
N GLY A 259 -10.56 0.44 -45.70
CA GLY A 259 -10.78 1.40 -44.61
C GLY A 259 -11.82 0.95 -43.57
N LYS A 260 -12.24 -0.31 -43.57
CA LYS A 260 -13.15 -0.88 -42.57
C LYS A 260 -12.44 -1.10 -41.23
N LYS A 261 -13.20 -1.47 -40.20
CA LYS A 261 -12.68 -1.77 -38.85
C LYS A 261 -11.54 -2.81 -38.93
N PRO A 262 -10.36 -2.55 -38.33
CA PRO A 262 -9.25 -3.48 -38.36
C PRO A 262 -9.57 -4.82 -37.66
N VAL A 263 -9.01 -5.90 -38.21
CA VAL A 263 -9.04 -7.27 -37.66
C VAL A 263 -7.68 -7.57 -37.02
N SER A 264 -7.68 -8.19 -35.85
CA SER A 264 -6.46 -8.56 -35.11
C SER A 264 -5.84 -9.84 -35.67
N LEU A 265 -4.56 -9.80 -36.03
CA LEU A 265 -3.76 -10.96 -36.46
C LEU A 265 -2.87 -11.50 -35.34
N LEU A 266 -2.34 -10.60 -34.51
CA LEU A 266 -1.46 -10.93 -33.38
C LEU A 266 -1.72 -9.97 -32.22
N GLU A 267 -1.77 -10.51 -31.01
CA GLU A 267 -1.74 -9.73 -29.76
C GLU A 267 -0.59 -10.23 -28.89
N LEU A 268 0.35 -9.34 -28.59
CA LEU A 268 1.45 -9.53 -27.66
C LEU A 268 1.10 -8.78 -26.38
N ASN A 269 0.93 -9.51 -25.28
CA ASN A 269 0.53 -8.96 -23.99
C ASN A 269 1.50 -9.41 -22.89
N ALA A 270 1.12 -9.21 -21.62
CA ALA A 270 1.90 -9.62 -20.45
C ALA A 270 2.14 -11.15 -20.33
N GLU A 271 1.50 -11.98 -21.14
CA GLU A 271 1.72 -13.43 -21.14
C GLU A 271 2.57 -13.88 -22.33
N ALA A 272 2.76 -13.02 -23.33
CA ALA A 272 3.54 -13.33 -24.52
C ALA A 272 5.02 -13.52 -24.17
N PRO A 273 5.60 -14.72 -24.36
CA PRO A 273 6.96 -15.01 -23.97
C PRO A 273 7.97 -14.23 -24.81
N THR A 274 9.15 -13.96 -24.24
CA THR A 274 10.30 -13.48 -25.00
C THR A 274 10.62 -14.42 -26.17
N ARG A 275 10.74 -13.83 -27.36
CA ARG A 275 11.08 -14.45 -28.64
C ARG A 275 12.04 -13.51 -29.37
N TYR A 276 13.34 -13.77 -29.26
CA TYR A 276 14.36 -12.89 -29.82
C TYR A 276 14.44 -12.94 -31.35
N ASP A 277 14.02 -14.06 -31.95
CA ASP A 277 14.16 -14.31 -33.39
C ASP A 277 13.11 -15.32 -33.83
N GLU A 278 12.06 -14.87 -34.50
CA GLU A 278 10.99 -15.74 -34.99
C GLU A 278 10.43 -15.26 -36.33
N ALA A 279 10.08 -16.22 -37.20
CA ALA A 279 9.34 -15.93 -38.42
C ALA A 279 7.86 -16.11 -38.11
N ARG A 280 7.06 -15.08 -38.41
CA ARG A 280 5.62 -15.06 -38.18
C ARG A 280 4.90 -15.25 -39.52
N VAL A 281 3.81 -16.02 -39.50
CA VAL A 281 2.99 -16.32 -40.68
C VAL A 281 1.52 -16.25 -40.28
N PHE A 282 0.73 -15.43 -40.98
CA PHE A 282 -0.68 -15.24 -40.70
C PHE A 282 -1.52 -15.31 -41.97
N PRO A 283 -2.55 -16.17 -42.03
CA PRO A 283 -3.55 -16.06 -43.09
C PRO A 283 -4.30 -14.74 -42.93
N LEU A 284 -4.38 -13.97 -44.00
CA LEU A 284 -5.00 -12.64 -43.98
C LEU A 284 -6.52 -12.71 -44.14
N ASN A 285 -7.05 -13.85 -44.61
CA ASN A 285 -8.48 -14.10 -44.84
C ASN A 285 -9.14 -12.93 -45.58
N ASN A 286 -8.51 -12.50 -46.68
CA ASN A 286 -8.94 -11.32 -47.43
C ASN A 286 -10.38 -11.53 -47.95
N PRO A 287 -11.33 -10.62 -47.62
CA PRO A 287 -12.73 -10.79 -48.01
C PRO A 287 -12.94 -10.77 -49.51
N GLU A 288 -14.00 -11.44 -49.98
CA GLU A 288 -14.42 -11.35 -51.38
C GLU A 288 -14.72 -9.89 -51.77
N GLY A 289 -14.15 -9.46 -52.91
CA GLY A 289 -14.33 -8.12 -53.45
C GLY A 289 -13.55 -7.01 -52.73
N ALA A 290 -12.66 -7.34 -51.79
CA ALA A 290 -11.77 -6.35 -51.17
C ALA A 290 -10.85 -5.72 -52.22
N LYS A 291 -10.71 -4.38 -52.20
CA LYS A 291 -9.91 -3.64 -53.20
C LYS A 291 -8.53 -3.29 -52.69
N SER A 292 -8.41 -3.08 -51.40
CA SER A 292 -7.16 -2.67 -50.75
C SER A 292 -7.08 -3.18 -49.32
N MET A 293 -5.86 -3.31 -48.82
CA MET A 293 -5.62 -3.55 -47.41
C MET A 293 -4.46 -2.73 -46.85
N VAL A 294 -4.49 -2.53 -45.54
CA VAL A 294 -3.41 -1.88 -44.76
C VAL A 294 -3.10 -2.76 -43.56
N ILE A 295 -1.82 -3.03 -43.33
CA ILE A 295 -1.34 -3.76 -42.16
C ILE A 295 -0.70 -2.76 -41.20
N THR A 296 -0.95 -2.92 -39.89
CA THR A 296 -0.46 -2.01 -38.86
C THR A 296 0.13 -2.79 -37.68
N TRP A 297 1.34 -2.41 -37.28
CA TRP A 297 2.02 -2.84 -36.06
C TRP A 297 1.91 -1.74 -35.01
N ASP A 298 1.20 -2.00 -33.92
CA ASP A 298 1.02 -1.08 -32.80
C ASP A 298 1.85 -1.53 -31.60
N HIS A 299 2.64 -0.63 -31.01
CA HIS A 299 3.42 -0.90 -29.81
C HIS A 299 3.12 0.13 -28.71
N GLN A 300 2.85 -0.37 -27.52
CA GLN A 300 2.63 0.43 -26.32
C GLN A 300 3.51 -0.07 -25.18
N GLY A 301 4.16 0.85 -24.47
CA GLY A 301 5.12 0.54 -23.43
C GLY A 301 5.48 1.73 -22.57
N HIS A 302 6.26 1.48 -21.53
CA HIS A 302 6.95 2.49 -20.71
C HIS A 302 8.42 2.10 -20.68
N ASN A 303 9.02 1.91 -19.50
CA ASN A 303 10.31 1.22 -19.36
C ASN A 303 10.16 -0.30 -19.57
N SER A 304 9.80 -0.70 -20.78
CA SER A 304 9.64 -2.07 -21.25
C SER A 304 10.52 -2.26 -22.48
N TRP A 305 11.21 -3.39 -22.63
CA TRP A 305 12.23 -3.65 -23.67
C TRP A 305 11.88 -3.13 -25.09
N TRP A 306 11.48 -4.00 -26.01
CA TRP A 306 11.31 -3.61 -27.41
C TRP A 306 10.41 -4.58 -28.18
N TRP A 307 10.00 -4.11 -29.36
CA TRP A 307 9.57 -4.92 -30.49
C TRP A 307 10.31 -4.48 -31.75
N SER A 308 10.84 -5.43 -32.51
CA SER A 308 11.43 -5.19 -33.83
C SER A 308 10.83 -6.13 -34.87
N ILE A 309 10.76 -5.66 -36.11
CA ILE A 309 10.29 -6.43 -37.26
C ILE A 309 11.18 -6.19 -38.49
N ASP A 310 11.23 -7.18 -39.37
CA ASP A 310 11.93 -7.11 -40.66
C ASP A 310 11.32 -8.11 -41.67
N ASN A 311 11.79 -8.09 -42.92
CA ASN A 311 11.46 -9.04 -44.00
C ASN A 311 9.95 -9.24 -44.20
N ILE A 312 9.20 -8.14 -44.32
CA ILE A 312 7.75 -8.19 -44.49
C ILE A 312 7.44 -8.64 -45.91
N GLU A 313 6.65 -9.69 -46.03
CA GLU A 313 6.16 -10.22 -47.31
C GLU A 313 4.66 -10.50 -47.21
N ILE A 314 3.95 -10.13 -48.28
CA ILE A 314 2.56 -10.49 -48.49
C ILE A 314 2.49 -11.18 -49.84
N ALA A 315 2.03 -12.42 -49.84
CA ALA A 315 1.97 -13.24 -51.04
C ALA A 315 0.72 -14.13 -51.03
N ASP A 316 0.31 -14.55 -52.23
CA ASP A 316 -0.53 -15.73 -52.42
C ASP A 316 0.35 -16.92 -52.85
N GLU A 317 -0.26 -18.03 -53.28
CA GLU A 317 0.48 -19.21 -53.75
C GLU A 317 1.23 -18.98 -55.08
N GLN A 318 0.86 -17.96 -55.85
CA GLN A 318 1.35 -17.73 -57.20
C GLN A 318 2.37 -16.59 -57.30
N GLN A 319 2.27 -15.57 -56.45
CA GLN A 319 3.08 -14.36 -56.54
C GLN A 319 3.22 -13.62 -55.20
N SER A 320 4.34 -12.90 -55.06
CA SER A 320 4.53 -11.90 -54.00
C SER A 320 3.90 -10.58 -54.42
N LEU A 321 3.00 -10.05 -53.60
CA LEU A 321 2.26 -8.81 -53.86
C LEU A 321 2.98 -7.58 -53.32
N PHE A 322 3.64 -7.75 -52.18
CA PHE A 322 4.31 -6.67 -51.48
C PHE A 322 5.45 -7.28 -50.67
N ALA A 323 6.62 -6.66 -50.74
CA ALA A 323 7.78 -7.00 -49.95
C ALA A 323 8.47 -5.71 -49.48
N GLU A 324 8.89 -5.69 -48.21
CA GLU A 324 9.63 -4.59 -47.61
C GLU A 324 10.62 -5.16 -46.59
N ASN A 325 11.89 -4.82 -46.75
CA ASN A 325 12.98 -5.18 -45.83
C ASN A 325 13.76 -3.94 -45.36
N PHE A 326 13.27 -2.73 -45.65
CA PHE A 326 13.79 -1.43 -45.21
C PHE A 326 15.22 -1.06 -45.64
N ASP A 327 15.97 -1.96 -46.28
CA ASP A 327 17.35 -1.76 -46.74
C ASP A 327 17.53 -0.59 -47.72
N GLY A 328 16.44 -0.11 -48.33
CA GLY A 328 16.45 1.05 -49.21
C GLY A 328 16.49 2.40 -48.47
N LEU A 329 16.45 2.42 -47.14
CA LEU A 329 16.49 3.64 -46.34
C LEU A 329 17.93 4.11 -46.09
N ASP A 330 18.15 5.41 -46.28
CA ASP A 330 19.44 6.04 -45.94
C ASP A 330 19.52 6.25 -44.42
N LEU A 331 20.54 5.63 -43.80
CA LEU A 331 20.86 5.79 -42.38
C LEU A 331 21.89 6.90 -42.16
N GLY A 332 21.73 7.64 -41.06
CA GLY A 332 22.69 8.62 -40.56
C GLY A 332 23.24 8.24 -39.18
N PRO A 333 24.19 9.02 -38.64
CA PRO A 333 24.73 8.79 -37.31
C PRO A 333 23.67 9.01 -36.21
N PHE A 334 23.86 8.38 -35.06
CA PHE A 334 23.13 8.76 -33.84
C PHE A 334 23.31 10.26 -33.54
N VAL A 335 22.22 10.90 -33.10
CA VAL A 335 22.14 12.35 -32.84
C VAL A 335 21.93 12.67 -31.36
N SER A 336 21.39 11.73 -30.57
CA SER A 336 21.24 11.90 -29.12
C SER A 336 22.57 11.62 -28.41
N GLU A 337 22.97 12.53 -27.52
CA GLU A 337 24.22 12.40 -26.74
C GLU A 337 24.31 11.13 -25.87
N SER A 338 23.18 10.51 -25.55
CA SER A 338 23.12 9.26 -24.78
C SER A 338 23.48 8.02 -25.60
N GLU A 339 23.40 8.10 -26.93
CA GLU A 339 23.63 6.99 -27.82
C GLU A 339 25.05 7.06 -28.38
N SER A 340 25.77 5.94 -28.29
CA SER A 340 27.17 5.83 -28.68
C SER A 340 27.45 4.43 -29.23
N GLY A 341 28.59 4.29 -29.93
CA GLY A 341 29.00 3.02 -30.52
C GLY A 341 28.46 2.76 -31.93
N GLY A 342 27.79 3.74 -32.54
CA GLY A 342 27.46 3.73 -33.97
C GLY A 342 28.69 3.90 -34.86
N ASP A 343 28.56 3.52 -36.13
CA ASP A 343 29.57 3.62 -37.19
C ASP A 343 29.32 4.76 -38.19
N GLY A 344 28.22 5.49 -38.02
CA GLY A 344 27.80 6.60 -38.87
C GLY A 344 26.68 6.24 -39.85
N THR A 345 26.29 4.97 -39.92
CA THR A 345 25.12 4.45 -40.64
C THR A 345 24.15 3.79 -39.66
N ASP A 346 23.75 4.55 -38.63
CA ASP A 346 23.19 3.98 -37.41
C ASP A 346 21.66 3.92 -37.44
N TRP A 347 20.99 5.00 -37.86
CA TRP A 347 19.53 5.12 -37.77
C TRP A 347 18.90 6.13 -38.72
N THR A 348 17.58 6.06 -38.89
CA THR A 348 16.75 7.09 -39.52
C THR A 348 15.32 7.09 -38.99
N ALA A 349 14.70 8.27 -38.94
CA ALA A 349 13.25 8.43 -38.74
C ALA A 349 12.48 8.48 -40.08
N SER A 350 13.19 8.44 -41.21
CA SER A 350 12.58 8.49 -42.54
C SER A 350 11.81 7.21 -42.83
N LEU A 351 10.55 7.35 -43.22
CA LEU A 351 9.68 6.23 -43.54
C LEU A 351 9.92 5.75 -44.97
N PRO A 352 9.75 4.44 -45.27
CA PRO A 352 9.70 3.99 -46.66
C PRO A 352 8.53 4.63 -47.39
N SER A 353 8.63 4.72 -48.72
CA SER A 353 7.67 5.44 -49.54
C SER A 353 6.22 4.96 -49.29
N GLY A 354 5.35 5.89 -48.88
CA GLY A 354 3.93 5.63 -48.65
C GLY A 354 3.56 5.01 -47.30
N TRP A 355 4.55 4.68 -46.45
CA TRP A 355 4.30 4.22 -45.09
C TRP A 355 3.87 5.37 -44.18
N THR A 356 3.17 5.03 -43.09
CA THR A 356 2.74 6.00 -42.08
C THR A 356 3.16 5.51 -40.70
N MET A 357 3.82 6.38 -39.91
CA MET A 357 4.03 6.18 -38.49
C MET A 357 3.22 7.20 -37.71
N THR A 358 2.46 6.74 -36.72
CA THR A 358 1.66 7.62 -35.86
C THR A 358 1.99 7.40 -34.40
N ARG A 359 2.09 8.51 -33.66
CA ARG A 359 2.17 8.52 -32.21
C ARG A 359 0.76 8.61 -31.63
N GLY A 360 0.40 7.67 -30.77
CA GLY A 360 -0.90 7.63 -30.12
C GLY A 360 -0.99 8.56 -28.90
N ASP A 361 -2.16 8.58 -28.27
CA ASP A 361 -2.43 9.46 -27.14
C ASP A 361 -1.41 9.30 -26.00
N GLY A 362 -0.84 10.42 -25.58
CA GLY A 362 0.14 10.51 -24.49
C GLY A 362 1.51 9.92 -24.83
N HIS A 363 1.85 9.66 -26.10
CA HIS A 363 3.22 9.35 -26.48
C HIS A 363 4.15 10.53 -26.14
N GLY A 364 5.28 10.25 -25.50
CA GLY A 364 6.29 11.25 -25.18
C GLY A 364 6.74 11.25 -23.72
N PRO A 365 7.53 12.26 -23.32
CA PRO A 365 7.99 12.40 -21.94
C PRO A 365 6.80 12.66 -21.03
N THR A 366 6.74 11.93 -19.91
CA THR A 366 5.75 12.17 -18.87
C THR A 366 6.18 13.42 -18.11
N ILE A 367 5.37 14.48 -18.18
CA ILE A 367 5.78 15.83 -17.80
C ILE A 367 6.23 15.86 -16.32
N ASP A 368 7.49 16.26 -16.06
CA ASP A 368 7.91 16.70 -14.73
C ASP A 368 7.32 18.09 -14.46
N HIS A 369 6.18 18.16 -13.77
CA HIS A 369 5.52 19.43 -13.40
C HIS A 369 6.29 20.26 -12.36
N LYS A 370 7.57 19.95 -12.07
CA LYS A 370 8.36 20.74 -11.12
C LYS A 370 8.58 22.19 -11.50
N VAL A 371 8.30 22.62 -12.72
CA VAL A 371 8.65 23.99 -13.09
C VAL A 371 7.60 24.61 -14.00
N ILE A 372 6.55 25.17 -13.37
CA ILE A 372 5.63 26.07 -14.07
C ILE A 372 6.26 27.43 -14.37
N ASP A 373 7.42 27.83 -13.79
CA ASP A 373 7.93 29.19 -14.04
C ASP A 373 9.39 29.40 -14.52
N GLU A 374 10.42 28.55 -14.31
CA GLU A 374 11.81 28.95 -14.70
C GLU A 374 12.79 27.89 -15.30
N LEU A 375 12.41 26.64 -15.58
CA LEU A 375 13.32 25.63 -16.16
C LEU A 375 12.52 24.63 -17.02
N GLN A 376 12.08 25.08 -18.19
CA GLN A 376 11.43 24.27 -19.22
C GLN A 376 12.40 23.39 -20.05
N THR A 377 13.65 23.21 -19.64
CA THR A 377 14.70 22.85 -20.61
C THR A 377 14.99 21.35 -20.80
N ASN A 378 14.44 20.41 -20.03
CA ASN A 378 15.00 19.04 -20.03
C ASN A 378 13.98 17.88 -20.11
N ASN A 379 12.75 18.09 -20.61
CA ASN A 379 11.87 16.95 -20.98
C ASN A 379 12.32 16.38 -22.33
N GLU A 380 13.45 15.70 -22.32
CA GLU A 380 14.06 15.10 -23.50
C GLU A 380 13.69 13.63 -23.59
N THR A 381 13.25 13.21 -24.78
CA THR A 381 13.22 11.82 -25.21
C THR A 381 14.41 11.54 -26.13
N ILE A 382 14.67 10.28 -26.40
CA ILE A 382 15.74 9.87 -27.31
C ILE A 382 15.18 9.80 -28.72
N ALA A 383 15.68 10.64 -29.62
CA ALA A 383 15.13 10.85 -30.96
C ALA A 383 15.12 9.55 -31.79
N GLU A 384 16.15 8.73 -31.62
CA GLU A 384 16.36 7.44 -32.24
C GLU A 384 15.25 6.43 -31.95
N PHE A 385 14.52 6.63 -30.85
CA PHE A 385 13.49 5.70 -30.36
C PHE A 385 12.13 6.39 -30.18
N ASP A 386 11.92 7.56 -30.80
CA ASP A 386 10.67 8.33 -30.74
C ASP A 386 9.62 7.82 -31.74
N GLY A 387 9.05 6.67 -31.40
CA GLY A 387 8.08 5.95 -32.22
C GLY A 387 8.71 4.74 -32.91
N TRP A 388 8.13 4.32 -34.05
CA TRP A 388 8.78 3.33 -34.91
C TRP A 388 9.86 4.02 -35.74
N THR A 389 11.09 3.55 -35.61
CA THR A 389 12.27 4.05 -36.31
C THR A 389 13.04 2.90 -36.96
N PHE A 390 14.02 3.23 -37.79
CA PHE A 390 14.78 2.25 -38.56
C PHE A 390 16.25 2.33 -38.21
N VAL A 391 16.89 1.20 -37.96
CA VAL A 391 18.25 1.12 -37.42
C VAL A 391 19.05 0.01 -38.07
N ASP A 392 20.37 0.19 -38.09
CA ASP A 392 21.30 -0.92 -38.28
C ASP A 392 21.32 -1.81 -37.01
N PRO A 393 21.10 -3.13 -37.12
CA PRO A 393 21.14 -4.06 -35.99
C PRO A 393 22.43 -4.00 -35.16
N ALA A 394 23.59 -3.78 -35.80
CA ALA A 394 24.86 -3.70 -35.09
C ALA A 394 24.94 -2.44 -34.23
N SER A 395 24.58 -1.29 -34.80
CA SER A 395 24.47 0.00 -34.13
C SER A 395 23.42 -0.04 -33.00
N TRP A 396 22.26 -0.63 -33.23
CA TRP A 396 21.23 -0.80 -32.19
C TRP A 396 21.71 -1.64 -31.02
N ASN A 397 22.44 -2.73 -31.27
CA ASN A 397 23.02 -3.53 -30.20
C ASN A 397 24.12 -2.79 -29.43
N ALA A 398 24.89 -1.91 -30.09
CA ALA A 398 25.94 -1.13 -29.47
C ALA A 398 25.41 -0.15 -28.39
N THR A 399 24.15 0.28 -28.48
CA THR A 399 23.53 1.23 -27.56
C THR A 399 23.47 0.75 -26.09
N ALA A 400 23.24 -0.54 -25.84
CA ALA A 400 23.08 -1.06 -24.48
C ALA A 400 23.46 -2.54 -24.31
N GLY A 401 23.73 -3.28 -25.39
CA GLY A 401 23.69 -4.74 -25.36
C GLY A 401 22.31 -5.24 -24.88
N GLN A 402 22.27 -6.35 -24.15
CA GLN A 402 21.04 -6.95 -23.56
C GLN A 402 20.22 -7.86 -24.49
N GLY A 403 20.81 -8.37 -25.57
CA GLY A 403 20.16 -9.37 -26.41
C GLY A 403 19.50 -8.82 -27.68
N ARG A 404 19.78 -7.55 -28.03
CA ARG A 404 19.40 -6.95 -29.32
C ARG A 404 20.12 -7.63 -30.49
N ASP A 405 21.36 -8.08 -30.26
CA ASP A 405 22.15 -8.96 -31.15
C ASP A 405 21.52 -10.33 -31.44
N ARG A 406 20.46 -10.73 -30.73
CA ARG A 406 19.84 -12.04 -30.91
C ARG A 406 18.79 -12.08 -32.01
N PHE A 407 18.44 -10.95 -32.62
CA PHE A 407 17.54 -10.92 -33.77
C PHE A 407 18.31 -11.22 -35.06
N SER A 408 18.66 -12.50 -35.27
CA SER A 408 19.53 -12.91 -36.37
C SER A 408 18.88 -12.89 -37.76
N LYS A 409 17.55 -12.91 -37.85
CA LYS A 409 16.85 -12.82 -39.15
C LYS A 409 16.67 -11.39 -39.64
N GLY A 410 16.70 -10.41 -38.74
CA GLY A 410 16.72 -9.01 -39.11
C GLY A 410 18.11 -8.61 -39.58
N THR A 411 18.24 -8.10 -40.80
CA THR A 411 19.54 -7.78 -41.41
C THR A 411 19.47 -6.49 -42.20
N GLY A 412 20.60 -5.81 -42.37
CA GLY A 412 20.62 -4.54 -43.10
C GLY A 412 19.93 -3.46 -42.27
N VAL A 413 18.72 -3.06 -42.63
CA VAL A 413 17.93 -2.07 -41.88
C VAL A 413 16.70 -2.73 -41.28
N ILE A 414 16.50 -2.59 -39.97
CA ILE A 414 15.33 -3.15 -39.27
C ILE A 414 14.44 -2.06 -38.71
N ALA A 415 13.13 -2.31 -38.63
CA ALA A 415 12.20 -1.44 -37.93
C ALA A 415 12.15 -1.80 -36.43
N ILE A 416 12.23 -0.80 -35.56
CA ILE A 416 12.21 -0.98 -34.11
C ILE A 416 11.20 -0.05 -33.43
N ALA A 417 10.65 -0.54 -32.32
CA ALA A 417 9.92 0.21 -31.32
C ALA A 417 10.51 -0.15 -29.95
N ASP A 418 11.47 0.65 -29.48
CA ASP A 418 12.28 0.39 -28.28
C ASP A 418 11.85 1.32 -27.14
N SER A 419 10.82 0.92 -26.39
CA SER A 419 10.30 1.75 -25.30
C SER A 419 11.25 1.84 -24.09
N ASP A 420 12.17 0.89 -23.92
CA ASP A 420 13.18 0.87 -22.86
C ASP A 420 14.17 2.01 -23.07
N LYS A 421 14.77 2.07 -24.27
CA LYS A 421 15.70 3.14 -24.63
C LYS A 421 14.99 4.49 -24.71
N PHE A 422 13.78 4.56 -25.26
CA PHE A 422 13.00 5.81 -25.30
C PHE A 422 12.82 6.46 -23.91
N ASN A 423 12.75 5.63 -22.86
CA ASN A 423 12.56 6.04 -21.46
C ASN A 423 13.88 6.41 -20.73
N ASP A 424 15.07 6.27 -21.34
CA ASP A 424 16.34 6.40 -20.61
C ASP A 424 16.63 7.81 -20.09
N LYS A 425 16.20 8.86 -20.79
CA LYS A 425 16.44 10.27 -20.37
C LYS A 425 15.41 10.75 -19.36
N SER A 426 14.13 10.59 -19.68
CA SER A 426 13.00 10.98 -18.83
C SER A 426 11.98 9.84 -18.81
N GLY A 427 11.23 9.72 -17.70
CA GLY A 427 10.11 8.78 -17.65
C GLY A 427 9.19 9.04 -18.84
N ALA A 428 8.92 8.05 -19.67
CA ALA A 428 8.21 8.25 -20.94
C ALA A 428 7.16 7.17 -21.18
N LYS A 429 6.06 7.58 -21.83
CA LYS A 429 5.07 6.67 -22.36
C LYS A 429 5.34 6.47 -23.85
N PHE A 430 5.53 5.23 -24.24
CA PHE A 430 5.62 4.81 -25.64
C PHE A 430 4.24 4.35 -26.11
N ASN A 431 3.78 4.93 -27.20
CA ASN A 431 2.53 4.56 -27.86
C ASN A 431 2.65 4.93 -29.35
N ALA A 432 3.04 3.99 -30.21
CA ALA A 432 3.25 4.27 -31.61
C ALA A 432 2.89 3.09 -32.50
N SER A 433 2.43 3.41 -33.70
CA SER A 433 2.09 2.42 -34.72
C SER A 433 2.74 2.72 -36.05
N LEU A 434 3.11 1.66 -36.77
CA LEU A 434 3.66 1.69 -38.12
C LEU A 434 2.69 0.98 -39.07
N SER A 435 2.32 1.63 -40.17
CA SER A 435 1.35 1.13 -41.14
C SER A 435 1.89 1.13 -42.56
N THR A 436 1.59 0.06 -43.30
CA THR A 436 1.90 -0.04 -44.74
C THR A 436 1.15 1.03 -45.55
N PRO A 437 1.62 1.37 -46.77
CA PRO A 437 0.73 1.98 -47.75
C PRO A 437 -0.48 1.07 -48.05
N PRO A 438 -1.57 1.60 -48.62
CA PRO A 438 -2.65 0.77 -49.15
C PRO A 438 -2.14 -0.19 -50.23
N ILE A 439 -2.24 -1.49 -49.98
CA ILE A 439 -1.84 -2.54 -50.92
C ILE A 439 -3.04 -2.93 -51.75
N HIS A 440 -2.94 -2.79 -53.07
CA HIS A 440 -4.03 -3.07 -53.99
C HIS A 440 -4.22 -4.57 -54.22
N LEU A 441 -5.46 -5.04 -54.14
CA LEU A 441 -5.83 -6.46 -54.23
C LEU A 441 -6.46 -6.83 -55.57
N THR A 442 -6.10 -6.11 -56.64
CA THR A 442 -6.73 -6.30 -57.96
C THR A 442 -6.33 -7.67 -58.54
N GLY A 443 -7.31 -8.52 -58.82
CA GLY A 443 -7.09 -9.86 -59.40
C GLY A 443 -6.74 -10.96 -58.39
N ILE A 444 -6.77 -10.66 -57.10
CA ILE A 444 -6.42 -11.60 -56.03
C ILE A 444 -7.65 -12.39 -55.60
N GLN A 445 -7.48 -13.71 -55.43
CA GLN A 445 -8.55 -14.58 -54.96
C GLN A 445 -8.84 -14.33 -53.47
N PRO A 446 -10.11 -14.44 -53.03
CA PRO A 446 -10.46 -14.35 -51.62
C PRO A 446 -9.76 -15.43 -50.80
N GLU A 447 -9.42 -15.11 -49.54
CA GLU A 447 -8.85 -16.06 -48.56
C GLU A 447 -7.50 -16.71 -48.93
N THR A 448 -6.77 -16.19 -49.93
CA THR A 448 -5.48 -16.77 -50.36
C THR A 448 -4.25 -16.06 -49.80
N LEU A 449 -4.38 -14.82 -49.33
CA LEU A 449 -3.23 -14.03 -48.92
C LEU A 449 -2.67 -14.45 -47.56
N VAL A 450 -1.34 -14.44 -47.48
CA VAL A 450 -0.57 -14.72 -46.28
C VAL A 450 0.40 -13.58 -46.01
N LEU A 451 0.41 -13.09 -44.77
CA LEU A 451 1.44 -12.18 -44.25
C LEU A 451 2.58 -13.01 -43.65
N ARG A 452 3.82 -12.70 -44.03
CA ARG A 452 5.06 -13.18 -43.41
C ARG A 452 5.91 -12.00 -42.96
N PHE A 453 6.56 -12.12 -41.81
CA PHE A 453 7.61 -11.19 -41.37
C PHE A 453 8.46 -11.82 -40.28
N ASP A 454 9.68 -11.34 -40.11
CA ASP A 454 10.55 -11.71 -39.01
C ASP A 454 10.36 -10.73 -37.84
N SER A 455 10.41 -11.25 -36.62
CA SER A 455 10.05 -10.50 -35.40
C SER A 455 11.01 -10.79 -34.25
N SER A 456 11.33 -9.75 -33.49
CA SER A 456 12.01 -9.82 -32.20
C SER A 456 11.18 -9.13 -31.12
N TRP A 457 10.65 -9.91 -30.18
CA TRP A 457 9.89 -9.42 -29.02
C TRP A 457 10.58 -9.83 -27.74
N ARG A 458 10.96 -8.85 -26.91
CA ARG A 458 11.51 -9.13 -25.58
C ARG A 458 10.56 -8.69 -24.50
N GLN A 459 10.11 -9.62 -23.68
CA GLN A 459 9.29 -9.31 -22.52
C GLN A 459 10.18 -9.03 -21.29
N LYS A 460 9.84 -8.01 -20.52
CA LYS A 460 10.49 -7.72 -19.22
C LYS A 460 9.83 -8.58 -18.14
N LYS A 461 10.46 -9.72 -17.81
CA LYS A 461 9.99 -10.62 -16.74
C LYS A 461 10.58 -10.25 -15.40
N HIS A 462 9.75 -10.22 -14.36
CA HIS A 462 10.21 -10.01 -12.99
C HIS A 462 10.40 -11.36 -12.29
N LEU A 463 11.48 -11.53 -11.53
CA LEU A 463 11.83 -12.79 -10.85
C LEU A 463 10.69 -13.36 -9.96
N MET A 464 9.80 -12.51 -9.46
CA MET A 464 8.70 -12.88 -8.56
C MET A 464 7.33 -12.99 -9.26
N GLU A 465 7.28 -12.86 -10.59
CA GLU A 465 6.06 -12.83 -11.41
C GLU A 465 5.06 -13.98 -11.13
N PRO A 466 5.49 -15.26 -10.93
CA PRO A 466 4.56 -16.36 -10.64
C PRO A 466 3.75 -16.20 -9.35
N ILE A 467 4.28 -15.46 -8.37
CA ILE A 467 3.65 -15.22 -7.08
C ILE A 467 2.96 -13.86 -7.07
N THR A 468 3.58 -12.84 -7.65
CA THR A 468 3.04 -11.46 -7.66
C THR A 468 1.78 -11.32 -8.51
N ARG A 469 1.51 -12.23 -9.46
CA ARG A 469 0.22 -12.27 -10.19
C ARG A 469 -0.99 -12.47 -9.28
N TYR A 470 -0.79 -13.06 -8.09
CA TYR A 470 -1.83 -13.24 -7.08
C TYR A 470 -1.83 -12.13 -6.02
N PHE A 471 -1.02 -11.08 -6.18
CA PHE A 471 -0.94 -10.02 -5.16
C PHE A 471 -2.08 -9.02 -5.33
N ASN A 472 -2.86 -8.87 -4.26
CA ASN A 472 -3.59 -7.63 -4.04
C ASN A 472 -2.59 -6.60 -3.50
N TRP A 473 -2.07 -5.76 -4.39
CA TRP A 473 -1.00 -4.82 -4.06
C TRP A 473 -1.37 -3.79 -3.00
N TRP A 474 -2.66 -3.43 -2.88
CA TRP A 474 -3.14 -2.60 -1.77
C TRP A 474 -2.93 -3.31 -0.43
N ASN A 475 -3.37 -4.56 -0.32
CA ASN A 475 -3.24 -5.35 0.90
C ASN A 475 -1.77 -5.67 1.22
N ILE A 476 -0.93 -5.92 0.20
CA ILE A 476 0.53 -6.09 0.36
C ILE A 476 1.18 -4.82 0.89
N MET A 477 0.85 -3.65 0.35
CA MET A 477 1.32 -2.36 0.86
C MET A 477 0.94 -2.17 2.34
N GLU A 478 -0.32 -2.40 2.69
CA GLU A 478 -0.79 -2.26 4.08
C GLU A 478 -0.13 -3.25 5.04
N THR A 479 0.08 -4.49 4.60
CA THR A 479 0.81 -5.51 5.35
C THR A 479 2.27 -5.10 5.57
N ALA A 480 2.94 -4.64 4.52
CA ALA A 480 4.34 -4.18 4.59
C ALA A 480 4.49 -2.95 5.51
N PHE A 481 3.58 -1.98 5.40
CA PHE A 481 3.49 -0.86 6.33
C PHE A 481 3.41 -1.35 7.78
N GLY A 482 2.46 -2.25 8.05
CA GLY A 482 2.24 -2.80 9.38
C GLY A 482 3.46 -3.53 9.94
N THR A 483 4.14 -4.31 9.10
CA THR A 483 5.35 -5.06 9.45
C THR A 483 6.49 -4.12 9.85
N VAL A 484 6.78 -3.10 9.04
CA VAL A 484 7.83 -2.11 9.34
C VAL A 484 7.49 -1.30 10.59
N MET A 485 6.25 -0.81 10.68
CA MET A 485 5.75 -0.04 11.81
C MET A 485 5.91 -0.82 13.14
N GLY A 486 5.45 -2.07 13.17
CA GLY A 486 5.56 -2.94 14.34
C GLY A 486 7.02 -3.20 14.72
N ALA A 487 7.88 -3.52 13.75
CA ALA A 487 9.30 -3.78 13.98
C ALA A 487 10.02 -2.55 14.57
N VAL A 488 9.76 -1.36 14.03
CA VAL A 488 10.40 -0.10 14.47
C VAL A 488 9.91 0.32 15.86
N LEU A 489 8.61 0.18 16.16
CA LEU A 489 8.09 0.39 17.52
C LEU A 489 8.71 -0.59 18.52
N GLY A 490 8.83 -1.87 18.15
CA GLY A 490 9.48 -2.89 18.96
C GLY A 490 10.95 -2.59 19.22
N LEU A 491 11.70 -2.18 18.20
CA LEU A 491 13.08 -1.70 18.33
C LEU A 491 13.16 -0.48 19.27
N GLY A 492 12.27 0.48 19.10
CA GLY A 492 12.19 1.68 19.93
C GLY A 492 11.98 1.37 21.40
N LEU A 493 11.03 0.47 21.72
CA LEU A 493 10.81 0.02 23.09
C LEU A 493 12.01 -0.78 23.62
N TRP A 494 12.62 -1.63 22.80
CA TRP A 494 13.80 -2.39 23.21
C TRP A 494 14.98 -1.47 23.55
N LEU A 495 15.27 -0.45 22.73
CA LEU A 495 16.32 0.53 23.02
C LEU A 495 16.02 1.35 24.29
N ASN A 496 14.74 1.53 24.61
CA ASN A 496 14.27 2.28 25.78
C ASN A 496 13.86 1.39 26.96
N ARG A 497 14.10 0.08 26.92
CA ARG A 497 13.59 -0.91 27.89
C ARG A 497 13.93 -0.61 29.36
N ARG A 498 15.08 0.02 29.63
CA ARG A 498 15.48 0.45 30.98
C ARG A 498 14.58 1.54 31.58
N ARG A 499 13.77 2.20 30.74
CA ARG A 499 12.81 3.24 31.14
C ARG A 499 11.40 2.70 31.37
N VAL A 500 11.16 1.41 31.07
CA VAL A 500 9.88 0.76 31.35
C VAL A 500 9.77 0.61 32.87
N ALA A 501 8.79 1.28 33.45
CA ALA A 501 8.65 1.38 34.90
C ALA A 501 7.17 1.43 35.28
N VAL A 502 6.42 0.38 34.94
CA VAL A 502 4.97 0.37 35.19
C VAL A 502 4.68 0.56 36.68
N SER A 503 3.86 1.58 36.99
CA SER A 503 3.54 1.94 38.37
C SER A 503 2.91 0.76 39.12
N SER A 504 3.30 0.57 40.38
CA SER A 504 2.68 -0.40 41.30
C SER A 504 1.65 0.24 42.22
N GLU A 505 1.39 1.55 42.09
CA GLU A 505 0.46 2.26 42.97
C GLU A 505 -1.00 1.89 42.66
N PRO A 506 -1.81 1.60 43.71
CA PRO A 506 -3.23 1.37 43.57
C PRO A 506 -3.98 2.64 43.13
N ASP A 507 -5.11 2.45 42.45
CA ASP A 507 -5.92 3.56 41.93
C ASP A 507 -6.63 4.30 43.08
N VAL A 508 -6.21 5.53 43.37
CA VAL A 508 -6.60 6.24 44.60
C VAL A 508 -8.04 6.78 44.54
N SER A 509 -8.73 6.75 43.37
CA SER A 509 -10.14 7.21 43.25
C SER A 509 -10.83 6.68 41.97
N PRO A 510 -11.29 5.43 41.89
CA PRO A 510 -11.99 4.93 40.70
C PRO A 510 -13.26 5.74 40.37
N LEU A 511 -13.64 5.80 39.09
CA LEU A 511 -14.93 6.42 38.69
C LEU A 511 -16.11 5.64 39.32
N PRO A 512 -17.21 6.31 39.69
CA PRO A 512 -18.42 5.63 40.17
C PRO A 512 -18.92 4.59 39.15
N GLY A 513 -19.38 3.43 39.64
CA GLY A 513 -19.84 2.32 38.79
C GLY A 513 -20.96 2.70 37.82
N TRP A 514 -21.89 3.58 38.24
CA TRP A 514 -22.97 4.08 37.38
C TRP A 514 -22.44 4.93 36.22
N LEU A 515 -21.40 5.74 36.46
CA LEU A 515 -20.79 6.59 35.44
C LEU A 515 -19.98 5.74 34.46
N ILE A 516 -19.29 4.72 34.96
CA ILE A 516 -18.63 3.69 34.14
C ILE A 516 -19.65 3.00 33.22
N GLY A 517 -20.80 2.60 33.74
CA GLY A 517 -21.87 1.97 32.96
C GLY A 517 -22.48 2.91 31.93
N LEU A 518 -22.71 4.17 32.31
CA LEU A 518 -23.22 5.21 31.40
C LEU A 518 -22.24 5.47 30.25
N LEU A 519 -20.96 5.68 30.53
CA LEU A 519 -19.94 5.89 29.51
C LEU A 519 -19.84 4.69 28.56
N LEU A 520 -20.04 3.47 29.08
CA LEU A 520 -20.00 2.25 28.27
C LEU A 520 -21.21 2.16 27.36
N ALA A 521 -22.40 2.41 27.91
CA ALA A 521 -23.64 2.46 27.13
C ALA A 521 -23.54 3.50 26.02
N VAL A 522 -23.11 4.72 26.34
CA VAL A 522 -22.91 5.79 25.36
C VAL A 522 -21.91 5.37 24.29
N HIS A 523 -20.73 4.86 24.67
CA HIS A 523 -19.71 4.49 23.68
C HIS A 523 -20.14 3.34 22.78
N VAL A 524 -20.73 2.27 23.32
CA VAL A 524 -21.20 1.13 22.54
C VAL A 524 -22.38 1.52 21.65
N SER A 525 -23.31 2.34 22.14
CA SER A 525 -24.41 2.87 21.33
C SER A 525 -23.90 3.69 20.17
N LEU A 526 -22.91 4.55 20.38
CA LEU A 526 -22.37 5.37 19.30
C LEU A 526 -21.56 4.53 18.30
N LEU A 527 -20.75 3.56 18.75
CA LEU A 527 -20.10 2.59 17.85
C LEU A 527 -21.14 1.84 17.00
N GLY A 528 -22.26 1.44 17.61
CA GLY A 528 -23.38 0.83 16.90
C GLY A 528 -24.03 1.78 15.91
N LEU A 529 -24.24 3.05 16.26
CA LEU A 529 -24.83 4.03 15.35
C LEU A 529 -23.93 4.31 14.16
N VAL A 530 -22.63 4.52 14.36
CA VAL A 530 -21.68 4.75 13.26
C VAL A 530 -21.62 3.54 12.34
N GLU A 531 -21.66 2.34 12.91
CA GLU A 531 -21.52 1.13 12.14
C GLU A 531 -22.81 0.76 11.39
N PHE A 532 -23.98 0.97 11.99
CA PHE A 532 -25.27 0.46 11.50
C PHE A 532 -26.26 1.54 11.04
N SER A 533 -25.95 2.82 11.19
CA SER A 533 -26.80 3.93 10.70
C SER A 533 -26.23 4.60 9.44
N LYS A 534 -27.05 5.40 8.76
CA LYS A 534 -26.68 6.19 7.57
C LYS A 534 -26.71 7.71 7.85
N PHE A 535 -26.59 8.12 9.12
CA PHE A 535 -26.76 9.52 9.49
C PHE A 535 -25.45 10.30 9.29
N GLU A 536 -25.40 11.15 8.25
CA GLU A 536 -24.20 11.93 7.87
C GLU A 536 -23.64 12.82 9.00
N TRP A 537 -24.50 13.32 9.91
CA TRP A 537 -24.04 14.14 11.04
C TRP A 537 -23.32 13.33 12.13
N ILE A 538 -23.59 12.03 12.22
CA ILE A 538 -22.89 11.12 13.15
C ILE A 538 -21.47 10.87 12.62
N ASP A 539 -21.32 10.67 11.31
CA ASP A 539 -20.02 10.50 10.66
C ASP A 539 -19.13 11.73 10.89
N GLY A 540 -19.67 12.95 10.74
CA GLY A 540 -18.89 14.20 10.97
C GLY A 540 -18.40 14.42 12.42
N VAL A 541 -19.13 13.93 13.44
CA VAL A 541 -18.66 13.95 14.84
C VAL A 541 -17.60 12.86 15.08
N TYR A 542 -17.63 11.79 14.29
CA TYR A 542 -16.79 10.61 14.39
C TYR A 542 -15.51 10.65 13.54
N ASP A 543 -15.50 11.47 12.48
CA ASP A 543 -14.38 11.68 11.57
C ASP A 543 -13.17 12.35 12.23
N LEU A 544 -13.30 12.80 13.47
CA LEU A 544 -12.16 13.20 14.31
C LEU A 544 -11.79 12.00 15.18
N GLY A 545 -10.91 11.10 14.72
CA GLY A 545 -10.51 9.89 15.46
C GLY A 545 -10.12 10.11 16.93
N LEU A 546 -9.67 11.32 17.29
CA LEU A 546 -9.42 11.75 18.67
C LEU A 546 -10.69 11.78 19.54
N MET A 547 -11.85 12.16 18.98
CA MET A 547 -13.15 12.15 19.65
C MET A 547 -13.61 10.72 19.96
N MET A 548 -13.40 9.81 19.01
CA MET A 548 -13.71 8.38 19.19
C MET A 548 -12.98 7.75 20.38
N GLY A 549 -11.71 8.11 20.58
CA GLY A 549 -10.95 7.56 21.71
C GLY A 549 -11.11 8.34 23.02
N LEU A 550 -11.81 9.48 23.07
CA LEU A 550 -11.91 10.30 24.28
C LEU A 550 -12.62 9.56 25.43
N ILE A 551 -13.78 8.95 25.15
CA ILE A 551 -14.51 8.15 26.14
C ILE A 551 -13.67 6.93 26.57
N PRO A 552 -13.19 6.07 25.64
CA PRO A 552 -12.28 4.97 25.96
C PRO A 552 -11.06 5.36 26.78
N LEU A 553 -10.43 6.50 26.46
CA LEU A 553 -9.20 6.94 27.09
C LEU A 553 -9.45 7.34 28.55
N VAL A 554 -10.46 8.17 28.81
CA VAL A 554 -10.86 8.54 30.18
C VAL A 554 -11.26 7.30 30.97
N ALA A 555 -12.03 6.42 30.35
CA ALA A 555 -12.58 5.26 31.02
C ALA A 555 -11.53 4.16 31.27
N CYS A 556 -10.55 3.96 30.39
CA CYS A 556 -9.45 3.01 30.61
C CYS A 556 -8.49 3.50 31.70
N VAL A 557 -8.23 4.81 31.79
CA VAL A 557 -7.34 5.38 32.81
C VAL A 557 -7.93 5.22 34.23
N ARG A 558 -9.26 5.17 34.37
CA ARG A 558 -9.93 5.20 35.69
C ARG A 558 -10.82 4.00 36.01
N GLY A 559 -11.21 3.24 35.01
CA GLY A 559 -12.00 2.03 35.16
C GLY A 559 -11.11 0.83 35.46
N LYS A 560 -11.57 -0.05 36.35
CA LYS A 560 -10.95 -1.36 36.56
C LYS A 560 -11.26 -2.30 35.40
N CYS A 561 -12.53 -2.34 34.95
CA CYS A 561 -12.99 -3.25 33.91
C CYS A 561 -12.77 -2.73 32.49
N TRP A 562 -12.70 -1.41 32.30
CA TRP A 562 -12.61 -0.79 30.97
C TRP A 562 -11.42 -1.22 30.14
N PRO A 563 -10.19 -1.34 30.67
CA PRO A 563 -9.06 -1.79 29.87
C PRO A 563 -9.26 -3.21 29.31
N TYR A 564 -9.92 -4.10 30.07
CA TYR A 564 -10.30 -5.45 29.60
C TYR A 564 -11.35 -5.38 28.48
N LEU A 565 -12.38 -4.56 28.67
CA LEU A 565 -13.44 -4.36 27.69
C LEU A 565 -12.91 -3.71 26.41
N GLN A 566 -11.98 -2.77 26.54
CA GLN A 566 -11.36 -2.08 25.41
C GLN A 566 -10.59 -3.05 24.53
N LEU A 567 -9.72 -3.86 25.13
CA LEU A 567 -8.84 -4.78 24.38
C LEU A 567 -9.58 -5.95 23.74
N LEU A 568 -10.74 -6.34 24.29
CA LEU A 568 -11.52 -7.47 23.78
C LEU A 568 -12.81 -6.99 23.10
N PRO A 569 -13.98 -6.91 23.77
CA PRO A 569 -15.26 -6.73 23.07
C PRO A 569 -15.42 -5.37 22.38
N ILE A 570 -14.90 -4.27 22.92
CA ILE A 570 -15.09 -2.94 22.31
C ILE A 570 -14.34 -2.84 20.98
N THR A 571 -13.07 -3.30 20.94
CA THR A 571 -12.30 -3.32 19.70
C THR A 571 -12.88 -4.34 18.71
N LEU A 572 -13.39 -5.48 19.18
CA LEU A 572 -13.99 -6.52 18.34
C LEU A 572 -15.33 -6.12 17.70
N LEU A 573 -16.16 -5.37 18.42
CA LEU A 573 -17.54 -5.03 18.03
C LEU A 573 -17.68 -4.54 16.57
N PRO A 574 -16.96 -3.50 16.11
CA PRO A 574 -17.11 -3.02 14.73
C PRO A 574 -16.65 -4.05 13.69
N ILE A 575 -15.65 -4.88 14.01
CA ILE A 575 -15.05 -5.87 13.10
C ILE A 575 -16.00 -7.06 12.91
N ALA A 576 -16.55 -7.56 14.02
CA ALA A 576 -17.57 -8.60 14.02
C ALA A 576 -18.84 -8.11 13.30
N GLY A 577 -19.25 -6.85 13.56
CA GLY A 577 -20.38 -6.21 12.89
C GLY A 577 -20.20 -6.14 11.37
N LYS A 578 -19.06 -5.64 10.89
CA LYS A 578 -18.73 -5.60 9.44
C LYS A 578 -18.71 -6.98 8.82
N THR A 579 -18.13 -7.97 9.51
CA THR A 579 -18.06 -9.35 9.01
C THR A 579 -19.45 -9.95 8.87
N LEU A 580 -20.30 -9.78 9.88
CA LEU A 580 -21.68 -10.19 9.81
C LEU A 580 -22.42 -9.52 8.65
N ARG A 581 -22.27 -8.20 8.47
CA ARG A 581 -22.95 -7.48 7.37
C ARG A 581 -22.51 -7.97 5.98
N ALA A 582 -21.24 -8.35 5.83
CA ALA A 582 -20.71 -8.84 4.57
C ALA A 582 -21.13 -10.29 4.27
N LEU A 583 -21.27 -11.13 5.30
CA LEU A 583 -21.47 -12.58 5.15
C LEU A 583 -22.85 -13.08 5.56
N ALA A 584 -23.77 -12.21 5.99
CA ALA A 584 -25.09 -12.61 6.44
C ALA A 584 -25.85 -13.34 5.33
N ASP A 585 -25.98 -14.65 5.47
CA ASP A 585 -26.81 -15.48 4.60
C ASP A 585 -28.29 -15.08 4.78
N PRO A 586 -28.97 -14.63 3.71
CA PRO A 586 -30.39 -14.30 3.76
C PRO A 586 -31.27 -15.52 4.11
N ILE A 587 -30.80 -16.74 3.82
CA ILE A 587 -31.54 -17.99 4.03
C ILE A 587 -31.40 -18.48 5.48
N ASN A 588 -30.18 -18.46 6.03
CA ASN A 588 -29.89 -18.85 7.42
C ASN A 588 -29.25 -17.72 8.24
N PRO A 589 -29.97 -16.62 8.50
CA PRO A 589 -29.42 -15.47 9.20
C PRO A 589 -28.92 -15.86 10.61
N SER A 590 -29.64 -16.74 11.30
CA SER A 590 -29.28 -17.19 12.65
C SER A 590 -27.88 -17.80 12.75
N VAL A 591 -27.46 -18.56 11.73
CA VAL A 591 -26.12 -19.19 11.70
C VAL A 591 -25.04 -18.12 11.51
N SER A 592 -25.26 -17.19 10.59
CA SER A 592 -24.33 -16.08 10.33
C SER A 592 -24.18 -15.17 11.55
N TRP A 593 -25.29 -14.82 12.20
CA TRP A 593 -25.31 -14.06 13.46
C TRP A 593 -24.57 -14.80 14.57
N LEU A 594 -24.80 -16.10 14.71
CA LEU A 594 -24.15 -16.91 15.73
C LEU A 594 -22.64 -16.97 15.51
N ALA A 595 -22.19 -17.30 14.30
CA ALA A 595 -20.79 -17.55 13.97
C ALA A 595 -19.94 -16.27 13.97
N TYR A 596 -20.42 -15.19 13.36
CA TYR A 596 -19.61 -13.99 13.10
C TYR A 596 -19.77 -12.89 14.14
N PHE A 597 -20.85 -12.90 14.93
CA PHE A 597 -21.10 -11.84 15.91
C PHE A 597 -21.31 -12.38 17.33
N ILE A 598 -22.33 -13.19 17.57
CA ILE A 598 -22.75 -13.58 18.92
C ILE A 598 -21.65 -14.39 19.62
N LEU A 599 -21.12 -15.45 19.00
CA LEU A 599 -20.11 -16.30 19.63
C LEU A 599 -18.78 -15.56 19.89
N PRO A 600 -18.19 -14.83 18.91
CA PRO A 600 -16.98 -14.03 19.17
C PRO A 600 -17.18 -12.98 20.26
N MET A 601 -18.31 -12.27 20.26
CA MET A 601 -18.61 -11.24 21.27
C MET A 601 -18.86 -11.85 22.66
N LEU A 602 -19.61 -12.95 22.75
CA LEU A 602 -19.85 -13.66 24.01
C LEU A 602 -18.53 -14.12 24.61
N LEU A 603 -17.64 -14.71 23.80
CA LEU A 603 -16.33 -15.16 24.25
C LEU A 603 -15.46 -13.98 24.71
N ALA A 604 -15.44 -12.88 23.94
CA ALA A 604 -14.71 -11.66 24.31
C ALA A 604 -15.19 -11.05 25.63
N VAL A 605 -16.51 -10.91 25.80
CA VAL A 605 -17.13 -10.37 27.02
C VAL A 605 -16.87 -11.29 28.21
N THR A 606 -17.05 -12.61 28.03
CA THR A 606 -16.82 -13.59 29.10
C THR A 606 -15.37 -13.56 29.56
N LEU A 607 -14.40 -13.59 28.64
CA LEU A 607 -12.99 -13.48 28.96
C LEU A 607 -12.68 -12.16 29.68
N ALA A 608 -13.14 -11.02 29.16
CA ALA A 608 -12.91 -9.71 29.76
C ALA A 608 -13.46 -9.62 31.18
N VAL A 609 -14.72 -10.03 31.40
CA VAL A 609 -15.39 -9.96 32.71
C VAL A 609 -14.79 -10.96 33.68
N CYS A 610 -14.56 -12.21 33.28
CA CYS A 610 -13.97 -13.22 34.16
C CYS A 610 -12.58 -12.82 34.65
N PHE A 611 -11.72 -12.29 33.77
CA PHE A 611 -10.39 -11.82 34.16
C PHE A 611 -10.46 -10.54 35.00
N ALA A 612 -11.37 -9.61 34.70
CA ALA A 612 -11.56 -8.40 35.53
C ALA A 612 -12.07 -8.72 36.94
N GLN A 613 -12.91 -9.74 37.10
CA GLN A 613 -13.40 -10.22 38.39
C GLN A 613 -12.32 -10.96 39.18
N LYS A 614 -11.54 -11.83 38.52
CA LYS A 614 -10.42 -12.57 39.13
C LYS A 614 -9.19 -11.70 39.42
N ALA A 615 -9.12 -10.49 38.86
CA ALA A 615 -8.03 -9.57 39.09
C ALA A 615 -8.02 -9.02 40.54
N LYS A 616 -6.82 -8.97 41.15
CA LYS A 616 -6.59 -8.40 42.48
C LYS A 616 -7.18 -6.98 42.56
N PRO A 617 -7.59 -6.48 43.75
CA PRO A 617 -8.31 -5.21 43.89
C PRO A 617 -7.68 -4.00 43.19
N ALA A 618 -6.34 -3.95 43.14
CA ALA A 618 -5.56 -2.90 42.48
C ALA A 618 -4.66 -3.41 41.34
N GLY A 619 -4.90 -4.62 40.86
CA GLY A 619 -4.02 -5.31 39.91
C GLY A 619 -4.75 -5.90 38.72
N GLU A 620 -4.00 -6.65 37.93
CA GLU A 620 -4.48 -7.50 36.86
C GLU A 620 -4.24 -8.98 37.16
N HIS A 621 -4.92 -9.83 36.40
CA HIS A 621 -4.61 -11.25 36.39
C HIS A 621 -3.37 -11.51 35.48
N PRO A 622 -2.27 -12.11 35.97
CA PRO A 622 -1.02 -12.26 35.22
C PRO A 622 -1.16 -13.01 33.88
N ALA A 623 -2.18 -13.85 33.76
CA ALA A 623 -2.45 -14.59 32.54
C ALA A 623 -3.26 -13.80 31.47
N PHE A 624 -3.83 -12.64 31.79
CA PHE A 624 -4.77 -11.96 30.87
C PHE A 624 -4.09 -11.54 29.57
N ILE A 625 -2.96 -10.83 29.60
CA ILE A 625 -2.27 -10.34 28.39
C ILE A 625 -1.97 -11.48 27.40
N ARG A 626 -1.51 -12.63 27.91
CA ARG A 626 -1.25 -13.82 27.09
C ARG A 626 -2.53 -14.34 26.42
N ASN A 627 -3.59 -14.51 27.20
CA ASN A 627 -4.86 -15.04 26.68
C ASN A 627 -5.54 -14.06 25.73
N ALA A 628 -5.45 -12.76 26.00
CA ALA A 628 -5.92 -11.70 25.12
C ALA A 628 -5.16 -11.72 23.79
N LEU A 629 -3.83 -11.89 23.80
CA LEU A 629 -3.04 -11.98 22.57
C LEU A 629 -3.46 -13.18 21.73
N LEU A 630 -3.61 -14.37 22.34
CA LEU A 630 -4.07 -15.58 21.65
C LEU A 630 -5.48 -15.41 21.08
N PHE A 631 -6.40 -14.88 21.89
CA PHE A 631 -7.77 -14.61 21.48
C PHE A 631 -7.82 -13.65 20.28
N CYS A 632 -7.23 -12.45 20.42
CA CYS A 632 -7.22 -11.44 19.36
C CYS A 632 -6.57 -11.99 18.08
N THR A 633 -5.46 -12.71 18.20
CA THR A 633 -4.75 -13.28 17.04
C THR A 633 -5.67 -14.16 16.22
N TRP A 634 -6.34 -15.13 16.84
CA TRP A 634 -7.17 -16.10 16.12
C TRP A 634 -8.56 -15.58 15.75
N VAL A 635 -9.16 -14.73 16.59
CA VAL A 635 -10.47 -14.13 16.24
C VAL A 635 -10.34 -13.18 15.05
N TYR A 636 -9.33 -12.31 15.02
CA TYR A 636 -9.16 -11.40 13.88
C TYR A 636 -8.72 -12.14 12.62
N PHE A 637 -7.82 -13.13 12.74
CA PHE A 637 -7.48 -14.00 11.63
C PHE A 637 -8.71 -14.74 11.09
N GLY A 638 -9.52 -15.35 11.96
CA GLY A 638 -10.70 -16.12 11.57
C GLY A 638 -11.81 -15.27 10.94
N LEU A 639 -12.11 -14.09 11.52
CA LEU A 639 -13.09 -13.17 10.94
C LEU A 639 -12.62 -12.63 9.58
N ASN A 640 -11.33 -12.31 9.45
CA ASN A 640 -10.74 -11.91 8.17
C ASN A 640 -10.82 -13.05 7.13
N TYR A 641 -10.52 -14.27 7.56
CA TYR A 641 -10.54 -15.44 6.68
C TYR A 641 -11.94 -15.70 6.14
N ALA A 642 -12.95 -15.62 7.01
CA ALA A 642 -14.35 -15.74 6.62
C ALA A 642 -14.79 -14.60 5.70
N PHE A 643 -14.43 -13.35 6.02
CA PHE A 643 -14.83 -12.17 5.25
C PHE A 643 -14.46 -12.26 3.77
N PHE A 644 -13.28 -12.83 3.47
CA PHE A 644 -12.80 -12.98 2.09
C PHE A 644 -13.09 -14.32 1.44
N GLY A 645 -13.73 -15.25 2.16
CA GLY A 645 -13.99 -16.59 1.65
C GLY A 645 -12.71 -17.28 1.16
N PHE A 646 -11.62 -17.19 1.93
CA PHE A 646 -10.33 -17.70 1.45
C PHE A 646 -10.40 -19.20 1.15
N PRO A 647 -9.90 -19.62 -0.04
CA PRO A 647 -9.82 -21.03 -0.38
C PRO A 647 -8.83 -21.73 0.55
N LEU A 648 -9.00 -23.03 0.72
CA LEU A 648 -8.04 -23.83 1.47
C LEU A 648 -6.65 -23.75 0.81
N LEU A 649 -5.58 -23.94 1.57
CA LEU A 649 -4.21 -23.73 1.06
C LEU A 649 -3.84 -24.59 -0.17
N TRP A 650 -4.59 -25.68 -0.39
CA TRP A 650 -4.42 -26.64 -1.49
C TRP A 650 -5.43 -26.45 -2.64
N GLU A 651 -6.28 -25.42 -2.57
CA GLU A 651 -7.17 -25.00 -3.66
C GLU A 651 -6.52 -23.90 -4.50
N ASP A 652 -7.17 -23.52 -5.61
CA ASP A 652 -6.66 -22.49 -6.52
C ASP A 652 -6.51 -21.13 -5.82
N TRP A 653 -5.37 -20.48 -6.06
CA TRP A 653 -5.06 -19.21 -5.41
C TRP A 653 -5.84 -18.05 -6.04
N GLY A 654 -6.51 -17.27 -5.20
CA GLY A 654 -7.09 -15.99 -5.56
C GLY A 654 -6.13 -14.82 -5.28
N GLY A 655 -6.50 -13.62 -5.72
CA GLY A 655 -5.69 -12.41 -5.57
C GLY A 655 -5.39 -11.95 -4.13
N ARG A 656 -5.88 -12.65 -3.10
CA ARG A 656 -5.61 -12.36 -1.68
C ARG A 656 -5.07 -13.55 -0.90
N THR A 657 -4.93 -14.71 -1.55
CA THR A 657 -4.35 -15.93 -0.94
C THR A 657 -2.94 -15.68 -0.37
N PRO A 658 -2.04 -14.91 -1.03
CA PRO A 658 -0.74 -14.61 -0.46
C PRO A 658 -0.80 -13.89 0.90
N ASN A 659 -1.68 -12.91 1.08
CA ASN A 659 -1.87 -12.25 2.38
C ASN A 659 -2.45 -13.21 3.42
N ALA A 660 -3.39 -14.08 3.04
CA ALA A 660 -3.92 -15.09 3.95
C ALA A 660 -2.83 -16.02 4.50
N VAL A 661 -1.88 -16.44 3.64
CA VAL A 661 -0.71 -17.21 4.04
C VAL A 661 0.19 -16.41 4.99
N LEU A 662 0.48 -15.15 4.68
CA LEU A 662 1.28 -14.27 5.55
C LEU A 662 0.62 -14.08 6.93
N PHE A 663 -0.69 -13.89 6.96
CA PHE A 663 -1.46 -13.74 8.21
C PHE A 663 -1.48 -15.04 9.01
N PHE A 664 -1.58 -16.19 8.34
CA PHE A 664 -1.49 -17.48 9.00
C PHE A 664 -0.10 -17.70 9.63
N ILE A 665 0.98 -17.39 8.90
CA ILE A 665 2.35 -17.45 9.43
C ILE A 665 2.50 -16.53 10.65
N ALA A 666 1.98 -15.30 10.58
CA ALA A 666 1.99 -14.36 11.70
C ALA A 666 1.18 -14.90 12.90
N ALA A 667 -0.03 -15.43 12.68
CA ALA A 667 -0.87 -15.99 13.73
C ALA A 667 -0.21 -17.17 14.45
N VAL A 668 0.43 -18.07 13.69
CA VAL A 668 1.23 -19.16 14.26
C VAL A 668 2.43 -18.62 15.03
N GLY A 669 3.21 -17.68 14.48
CA GLY A 669 4.38 -17.10 15.15
C GLY A 669 4.04 -16.38 16.46
N LEU A 670 2.94 -15.62 16.47
CA LEU A 670 2.40 -14.98 17.67
C LEU A 670 1.94 -16.01 18.71
N THR A 671 1.27 -17.08 18.26
CA THR A 671 0.83 -18.19 19.12
C THR A 671 2.01 -18.90 19.75
N LEU A 672 3.04 -19.22 18.96
CA LEU A 672 4.27 -19.84 19.45
C LEU A 672 4.96 -18.95 20.49
N THR A 673 5.05 -17.65 20.21
CA THR A 673 5.61 -16.67 21.15
C THR A 673 4.81 -16.63 22.46
N ALA A 674 3.48 -16.58 22.40
CA ALA A 674 2.63 -16.50 23.58
C ALA A 674 2.64 -17.77 24.45
N LEU A 675 2.71 -18.96 23.84
CA LEU A 675 2.63 -20.25 24.53
C LEU A 675 3.97 -20.77 25.02
N PHE A 676 5.04 -20.57 24.24
CA PHE A 676 6.33 -21.21 24.48
C PHE A 676 7.41 -20.26 24.94
N PHE A 677 7.32 -18.95 24.68
CA PHE A 677 8.36 -18.03 25.16
C PHE A 677 8.09 -17.58 26.59
N SER A 678 9.06 -17.73 27.48
CA SER A 678 9.03 -17.17 28.84
C SER A 678 9.88 -15.90 28.89
N PRO A 679 9.28 -14.69 28.95
CA PRO A 679 10.07 -13.46 28.91
C PRO A 679 10.92 -13.25 30.19
N LEU A 680 10.44 -13.73 31.35
CA LEU A 680 11.21 -13.74 32.60
C LEU A 680 12.44 -14.67 32.51
N GLY A 681 12.27 -15.86 31.94
CA GLY A 681 13.32 -16.87 31.84
C GLY A 681 14.19 -16.76 30.58
N ARG A 682 13.84 -15.89 29.63
CA ARG A 682 14.45 -15.74 28.29
C ARG A 682 14.67 -17.08 27.55
N ARG A 683 13.76 -18.02 27.76
CA ARG A 683 13.88 -19.40 27.24
C ARG A 683 12.56 -19.87 26.67
N TRP A 684 12.68 -20.71 25.65
CA TRP A 684 11.55 -21.43 25.06
C TRP A 684 11.23 -22.63 25.95
N GLN A 685 10.05 -22.63 26.57
CA GLN A 685 9.52 -23.69 27.42
C GLN A 685 8.01 -23.77 27.26
N TRP A 686 7.49 -24.98 27.04
CA TRP A 686 6.05 -25.22 27.03
C TRP A 686 5.45 -24.94 28.41
N LYS A 687 4.59 -23.91 28.51
CA LYS A 687 3.92 -23.49 29.75
C LYS A 687 2.42 -23.75 29.75
N ALA A 688 1.91 -24.61 28.85
CA ALA A 688 0.46 -24.83 28.70
C ALA A 688 -0.24 -25.27 30.00
N TRP A 689 0.50 -25.76 31.00
CA TRP A 689 -0.08 -26.12 32.31
C TRP A 689 0.99 -26.18 33.42
N GLN A 690 1.55 -25.05 33.83
CA GLN A 690 2.10 -24.98 35.21
C GLN A 690 0.94 -24.66 36.15
N ARG A 691 0.75 -25.50 37.16
CA ARG A 691 -0.37 -25.45 38.12
C ARG A 691 -0.22 -24.32 39.16
N ASP A 692 0.90 -23.61 39.15
CA ASP A 692 1.26 -22.58 40.14
C ASP A 692 1.01 -21.16 39.58
N TRP A 693 -0.25 -20.83 39.32
CA TRP A 693 -0.68 -19.45 39.01
C TRP A 693 -1.43 -18.77 40.17
N ASP A 694 -1.29 -19.30 41.40
CA ASP A 694 -1.83 -18.71 42.63
C ASP A 694 -1.10 -17.40 43.02
#